data_AF-A0AAU9II54-F1
#
_entry.id   AF-A0AAU9II54-F1
#
_cell.length_a   1.000
_cell.length_b   1.000
_cell.length_c   1.000
_cell.angle_alpha   90.00
_cell.angle_beta   90.00
_cell.angle_gamma   90.00
#
_symmetry.space_group_name_H-M   'P 1'
#
loop_
_entity.id
_entity.type
_entity.pdbx_description
1 polymer ?
#
loop_
_entity_poly.entity_id
_entity_poly.type
_entity_poly.pdbx_seq_one_letter_code
_entity_poly.pdbx_strand_id
1 'polypeptide(L)'
;MLGDSFILLQLFLLASLLLSLIFFFFYMLSYIVTGPGSFTLFIILICYLLHSIIEGLVFPGSITLCRRASEIGISKRFASELKTTINDLEAILVNLQKVKESYEDQQLKHFNLSFSKKSFLSVMKHLNELQKQGLISPNQDRLLTLLVQLEECLKGIKIDAGKNVESLWDLLDKIHKKKIQTSLESLQIPLKLCKELNTFIYQSYGKTNCLQKAKRWMTDPLLGNLNYMRVILSSQLNGEQIWIQGHDGMRIDCMLFPSHWNPNGPTMLFCNPNVGFYELMHFQTEWLEFYLALGINVFAWNYRGYGRSQGRSEIPNFKKDGEMIVNYLRNTRQVNKLGVHGLSLGGCVATHLARNCDLDFLFADRTFSTLGDATRYNFGQFAFYPFQILGPVDTDSAGDYISSHCYKVLAADPRDDMIDDLASLKSGIAIQLFTKQSAIPYIDPALFEKKSFILNIEDLDRAVEVLKRLGNLIKGMIRAMQSQPNSEATPESAIKAIKKQKVYKCGNESLDDYEKIAEIVVDVHNVLAHLDAGGKSLSIILSSKYIRLNFIAWLLVIDIWGSDCNEYTENLDLGKVKSLELMKYCIECLKNLISQNKICPCTLMQAIIADLHILTDTLAKIHNKLEEGENSTEANESLSSFDSFKESIDYSSAGYLIPLKNGHNGILSSIERHIYERHLARAHFIS
;
A
#
# COMPACT_ATOMS: atom_id res chain seq x y z
N MET A 1 24.37 -7.38 -4.18
CA MET A 1 24.25 -7.86 -5.57
C MET A 1 24.80 -9.27 -5.80
N LEU A 2 25.91 -9.71 -5.20
CA LEU A 2 26.37 -11.12 -5.35
C LEU A 2 25.54 -12.15 -4.54
N GLY A 3 24.90 -11.75 -3.45
CA GLY A 3 24.08 -12.64 -2.60
C GLY A 3 22.77 -13.09 -3.23
N ASP A 4 22.10 -12.20 -3.97
CA ASP A 4 20.79 -12.50 -4.57
C ASP A 4 20.92 -13.47 -5.76
N SER A 5 21.97 -13.30 -6.58
CA SER A 5 22.27 -14.22 -7.69
C SER A 5 22.59 -15.64 -7.22
N PHE A 6 23.24 -15.78 -6.05
CA PHE A 6 23.55 -17.08 -5.47
C PHE A 6 22.29 -17.79 -4.94
N ILE A 7 21.38 -17.05 -4.30
CA ILE A 7 20.09 -17.60 -3.85
C ILE A 7 19.22 -18.00 -5.05
N LEU A 8 19.16 -17.17 -6.09
CA LEU A 8 18.45 -17.48 -7.33
C LEU A 8 18.98 -18.76 -7.99
N LEU A 9 20.30 -18.94 -8.03
CA LEU A 9 20.91 -20.16 -8.55
C LEU A 9 20.55 -21.39 -7.70
N GLN A 10 20.56 -21.28 -6.37
CA GLN A 10 20.15 -22.37 -5.48
C GLN A 10 18.69 -22.76 -5.66
N LEU A 11 17.79 -21.78 -5.76
CA LEU A 11 16.37 -22.01 -6.03
C LEU A 11 16.16 -22.67 -7.39
N PHE A 12 16.89 -22.21 -8.41
CA PHE A 12 16.84 -22.80 -9.75
C PHE A 12 17.31 -24.26 -9.77
N LEU A 13 18.43 -24.57 -9.08
CA LEU A 13 18.93 -25.93 -8.97
C LEU A 13 17.96 -26.84 -8.22
N LEU A 14 17.37 -26.36 -7.12
CA LEU A 14 16.38 -27.10 -6.34
C LEU A 14 15.12 -27.38 -7.18
N ALA A 15 14.61 -26.38 -7.90
CA ALA A 15 13.46 -26.53 -8.79
C ALA A 15 13.75 -27.50 -9.93
N SER A 16 14.95 -27.45 -10.51
CA SER A 16 15.39 -28.37 -11.57
C SER A 16 15.51 -29.81 -11.07
N LEU A 17 16.03 -30.01 -9.86
CA LEU A 17 16.10 -31.32 -9.23
C LEU A 17 14.70 -31.88 -8.97
N LEU A 18 13.80 -31.07 -8.42
CA LEU A 18 12.43 -31.48 -8.14
C LEU A 18 11.67 -31.84 -9.43
N LEU A 19 11.81 -31.03 -10.48
CA LEU A 19 11.23 -31.31 -11.79
C LEU A 19 11.78 -32.61 -12.40
N SER A 20 13.09 -32.86 -12.24
CA SER A 20 13.73 -34.09 -12.71
C SER A 20 13.22 -35.32 -11.96
N LEU A 21 13.02 -35.22 -10.65
CA LEU A 21 12.44 -36.29 -9.83
C LEU A 21 10.98 -36.58 -10.23
N ILE A 22 10.17 -35.55 -10.46
CA ILE A 22 8.80 -35.69 -10.96
C ILE A 22 8.83 -36.38 -12.33
N PHE A 23 9.66 -35.90 -13.26
CA PHE A 23 9.78 -36.50 -14.58
C PHE A 23 10.20 -37.98 -14.51
N PHE A 24 11.20 -38.31 -13.68
CA PHE A 24 11.65 -39.68 -13.47
C PHE A 24 10.53 -40.58 -12.92
N PHE A 25 9.73 -40.07 -11.97
CA PHE A 25 8.57 -40.80 -11.46
C PHE A 25 7.56 -41.14 -12.58
N PHE A 26 7.23 -40.18 -13.45
CA PHE A 26 6.32 -40.44 -14.58
C PHE A 26 6.96 -41.32 -15.66
N TYR A 27 8.27 -41.21 -15.88
CA TYR A 27 8.99 -42.16 -16.72
C TYR A 27 8.82 -43.59 -16.19
N MET A 28 8.97 -43.81 -14.88
CA MET A 28 8.72 -45.12 -14.27
C MET A 28 7.25 -45.55 -14.35
N LEU A 29 6.30 -44.62 -14.19
CA LEU A 29 4.86 -44.89 -14.32
C LEU A 29 4.46 -45.30 -15.75
N SER A 30 5.24 -44.91 -16.76
CA SER A 30 4.97 -45.25 -18.17
C SER A 30 4.99 -46.76 -18.44
N TYR A 31 5.74 -47.52 -17.64
CA TYR A 31 5.77 -48.99 -17.70
C TYR A 31 4.49 -49.66 -17.19
N ILE A 32 3.64 -48.93 -16.46
CA ILE A 32 2.38 -49.44 -15.86
C ILE A 32 1.15 -49.00 -16.67
N VAL A 33 1.07 -47.73 -17.05
CA VAL A 33 -0.16 -47.12 -17.62
C VAL A 33 -0.10 -46.94 -19.14
N THR A 34 1.07 -47.16 -19.77
CA THR A 34 1.49 -46.74 -21.13
C THR A 34 2.19 -45.37 -21.16
N GLY A 35 3.07 -45.19 -22.16
CA GLY A 35 3.78 -43.92 -22.42
C GLY A 35 2.85 -42.70 -22.55
N PRO A 36 1.84 -42.73 -23.45
CA PRO A 36 0.88 -41.64 -23.59
C PRO A 36 0.06 -41.38 -22.32
N GLY A 37 -0.34 -42.44 -21.60
CA GLY A 37 -1.08 -42.32 -20.34
C GLY A 37 -0.27 -41.62 -19.25
N SER A 38 0.99 -42.03 -19.07
CA SER A 38 1.89 -41.39 -18.10
C SER A 38 2.22 -39.94 -18.47
N PHE A 39 2.46 -39.65 -19.75
CA PHE A 39 2.68 -38.28 -20.21
C PHE A 39 1.47 -37.38 -19.93
N THR A 40 0.25 -37.89 -20.16
CA THR A 40 -0.98 -37.15 -19.86
C THR A 40 -1.10 -36.83 -18.37
N LEU A 41 -0.84 -37.81 -17.49
CA LEU A 41 -0.86 -37.60 -16.04
C LEU A 41 0.25 -36.62 -15.58
N PHE A 42 1.43 -36.66 -16.21
CA PHE A 42 2.50 -35.69 -15.96
C PHE A 42 2.03 -34.27 -16.28
N ILE A 43 1.41 -34.04 -17.44
CA ILE A 43 0.88 -32.73 -17.82
C ILE A 43 -0.21 -32.27 -16.84
N ILE A 44 -1.14 -33.14 -16.45
CA ILE A 44 -2.18 -32.82 -15.46
C ILE A 44 -1.55 -32.38 -14.13
N LEU A 45 -0.55 -33.10 -13.64
CA LEU A 45 0.15 -32.74 -12.40
C LEU A 45 0.87 -31.38 -12.54
N ILE A 46 1.59 -31.15 -13.65
CA ILE A 46 2.29 -29.89 -13.88
C ILE A 46 1.30 -28.72 -13.94
N CYS A 47 0.17 -28.87 -14.64
CA CYS A 47 -0.89 -27.86 -14.66
C CYS A 47 -1.45 -27.59 -13.25
N TYR A 48 -1.71 -28.63 -12.45
CA TYR A 48 -2.18 -28.49 -11.08
C TYR A 48 -1.16 -27.78 -10.17
N LEU A 49 0.12 -28.14 -10.29
CA LEU A 49 1.21 -27.51 -9.54
C LEU A 49 1.37 -26.04 -9.93
N LEU A 50 1.36 -25.72 -11.23
CA LEU A 50 1.43 -24.35 -11.72
C LEU A 50 0.23 -23.51 -11.26
N HIS A 51 -0.98 -24.06 -11.33
CA HIS A 51 -2.19 -23.42 -10.80
C HIS A 51 -2.04 -23.12 -9.30
N SER A 52 -1.59 -24.10 -8.50
CA SER A 52 -1.37 -23.93 -7.06
C SER A 52 -0.29 -22.89 -6.74
N ILE A 53 0.77 -22.82 -7.55
CA ILE A 53 1.83 -21.81 -7.42
C ILE A 53 1.28 -20.42 -7.75
N ILE A 54 0.54 -20.27 -8.85
CA ILE A 54 -0.04 -18.99 -9.25
C ILE A 54 -1.06 -18.52 -8.21
N GLU A 55 -1.94 -19.40 -7.74
CA GLU A 55 -2.89 -19.10 -6.66
C GLU A 55 -2.16 -18.64 -5.38
N GLY A 56 -1.07 -19.33 -5.01
CA GLY A 56 -0.24 -18.92 -3.88
C GLY A 56 0.47 -17.58 -4.07
N LEU A 57 0.87 -17.24 -5.30
CA LEU A 57 1.46 -15.93 -5.63
C LEU A 57 0.41 -14.82 -5.65
N VAL A 58 -0.81 -15.14 -6.07
CA VAL A 58 -1.92 -14.19 -6.10
C VAL A 58 -2.51 -13.97 -4.70
N PHE A 59 -2.56 -14.99 -3.84
CA PHE A 59 -3.13 -14.91 -2.49
C PHE A 59 -2.10 -15.32 -1.40
N PRO A 60 -0.93 -14.67 -1.31
CA PRO A 60 0.14 -15.07 -0.40
C PRO A 60 -0.30 -15.11 1.06
N GLY A 61 -1.21 -14.26 1.52
CA GLY A 61 -1.65 -14.30 2.91
C GLY A 61 -2.51 -15.51 3.28
N SER A 62 -3.03 -16.27 2.30
CA SER A 62 -3.61 -17.60 2.53
C SER A 62 -2.55 -18.65 2.90
N ILE A 63 -1.28 -18.39 2.55
CA ILE A 63 -0.17 -19.29 2.82
C ILE A 63 0.29 -19.09 4.26
N THR A 64 0.32 -20.19 5.01
CA THR A 64 0.84 -20.21 6.40
C THR A 64 2.23 -19.59 6.52
N LEU A 65 3.08 -19.73 5.48
CA LEU A 65 4.41 -19.14 5.44
C LEU A 65 4.39 -17.62 5.49
N CYS A 66 3.50 -16.99 4.72
CA CYS A 66 3.35 -15.54 4.69
C CYS A 66 2.78 -15.02 6.01
N ARG A 67 1.75 -15.70 6.54
CA ARG A 67 1.21 -15.42 7.88
C ARG A 67 2.31 -15.42 8.94
N ARG A 68 3.17 -16.45 8.95
CA ARG A 68 4.29 -16.54 9.89
C ARG A 68 5.30 -15.41 9.73
N ALA A 69 5.57 -14.98 8.50
CA ALA A 69 6.45 -13.84 8.26
C ALA A 69 5.90 -12.56 8.92
N SER A 70 4.60 -12.30 8.78
CA SER A 70 3.91 -11.16 9.42
C SER A 70 3.95 -11.25 10.95
N GLU A 71 3.62 -12.43 11.52
CA GLU A 71 3.68 -12.64 12.98
C GLU A 71 5.08 -12.39 13.54
N ILE A 72 6.14 -12.85 12.86
CA ILE A 72 7.53 -12.63 13.29
C ILE A 72 7.89 -11.14 13.23
N GLY A 73 7.42 -10.42 12.21
CA GLY A 73 7.61 -8.97 12.10
C GLY A 73 7.05 -8.23 13.31
N ILE A 74 5.78 -8.50 13.63
CA ILE A 74 5.09 -7.91 14.79
C ILE A 74 5.71 -8.38 16.11
N SER A 75 6.08 -9.65 16.22
CA SER A 75 6.71 -10.22 17.41
C SER A 75 8.00 -9.49 17.78
N LYS A 76 8.84 -9.16 16.80
CA LYS A 76 10.07 -8.40 17.03
C LYS A 76 9.79 -7.03 17.66
N ARG A 77 8.75 -6.34 17.21
CA ARG A 77 8.34 -5.04 17.76
C ARG A 77 7.92 -5.18 19.22
N PHE A 78 6.95 -6.04 19.52
CA PHE A 78 6.49 -6.27 20.90
C PHE A 78 7.61 -6.75 21.84
N ALA A 79 8.45 -7.67 21.36
CA ALA A 79 9.57 -8.17 22.15
C ALA A 79 10.61 -7.08 22.42
N SER A 80 10.86 -6.18 21.46
CA SER A 80 11.74 -5.03 21.67
C SER A 80 11.17 -4.04 22.68
N GLU A 81 9.87 -3.73 22.61
CA GLU A 81 9.19 -2.83 23.55
C GLU A 81 9.19 -3.39 24.99
N LEU A 82 8.90 -4.69 25.14
CA LEU A 82 8.99 -5.37 26.43
C LEU A 82 10.43 -5.37 26.95
N LYS A 83 11.42 -5.62 26.09
CA LYS A 83 12.84 -5.61 26.49
C LYS A 83 13.26 -4.23 27.00
N THR A 84 12.87 -3.15 26.33
CA THR A 84 13.13 -1.79 26.84
C THR A 84 12.53 -1.61 28.23
N THR A 85 11.28 -2.04 28.43
CA THR A 85 10.60 -1.97 29.73
C THR A 85 11.35 -2.75 30.83
N ILE A 86 11.86 -3.96 30.53
CA ILE A 86 12.63 -4.78 31.48
C ILE A 86 14.03 -4.19 31.71
N ASN A 87 14.67 -3.63 30.69
CA ASN A 87 15.97 -2.95 30.84
C ASN A 87 15.88 -1.71 31.73
N ASP A 88 14.83 -0.91 31.59
CA ASP A 88 14.61 0.27 32.42
C ASP A 88 14.44 -0.12 33.89
N LEU A 89 13.70 -1.21 34.15
CA LEU A 89 13.57 -1.79 35.47
C LEU A 89 14.91 -2.32 36.01
N GLU A 90 15.67 -3.06 35.20
CA GLU A 90 17.00 -3.55 35.60
C GLU A 90 17.94 -2.39 35.97
N ALA A 91 17.94 -1.31 35.18
CA ALA A 91 18.74 -0.12 35.45
C ALA A 91 18.34 0.57 36.76
N ILE A 92 17.04 0.68 37.05
CA ILE A 92 16.53 1.20 38.34
C ILE A 92 17.03 0.33 39.49
N LEU A 93 16.89 -1.00 39.38
CA LEU A 93 17.30 -1.93 40.43
C LEU A 93 18.83 -1.89 40.68
N VAL A 94 19.64 -1.83 39.63
CA VAL A 94 21.11 -1.69 39.75
C VAL A 94 21.49 -0.37 40.41
N ASN A 95 20.81 0.72 40.08
CA ASN A 95 21.09 2.02 40.68
C ASN A 95 20.70 2.06 42.17
N LEU A 96 19.55 1.49 42.54
CA LEU A 96 19.16 1.32 43.94
C LEU A 96 20.19 0.49 44.73
N GLN A 97 20.82 -0.49 44.07
CA GLN A 97 21.92 -1.26 44.65
C GLN A 97 23.15 -0.39 44.95
N LYS A 98 23.54 0.50 44.02
CA LYS A 98 24.74 1.37 44.11
C LYS A 98 24.59 2.54 45.09
N VAL A 99 23.41 3.16 45.21
CA VAL A 99 23.18 4.32 46.10
C VAL A 99 23.47 4.00 47.57
N LYS A 100 23.41 2.73 47.97
CA LYS A 100 23.74 2.30 49.33
C LYS A 100 25.25 2.10 49.56
N GLU A 101 26.04 1.92 48.50
CA GLU A 101 27.50 1.69 48.58
C GLU A 101 28.31 3.00 48.64
N SER A 102 27.73 4.14 48.25
CA SER A 102 28.37 5.47 48.28
C SER A 102 27.60 6.41 49.22
N TYR A 103 28.09 6.54 50.46
CA TYR A 103 27.49 7.38 51.50
C TYR A 103 27.94 8.85 51.48
N GLU A 104 28.61 9.30 50.41
CA GLU A 104 29.03 10.70 50.29
C GLU A 104 28.19 11.48 49.29
N ASP A 105 27.91 12.69 49.73
CA ASP A 105 26.85 13.60 49.32
C ASP A 105 26.86 13.97 47.83
N GLN A 106 25.67 14.38 47.34
CA GLN A 106 25.45 15.09 46.07
C GLN A 106 25.65 14.32 44.75
N GLN A 107 24.70 13.46 44.36
CA GLN A 107 24.35 13.27 42.94
C GLN A 107 23.00 12.58 42.65
N LEU A 108 21.90 12.99 43.30
CA LEU A 108 20.56 12.78 42.73
C LEU A 108 20.30 13.81 41.61
N LYS A 109 21.17 13.86 40.59
CA LYS A 109 20.92 14.65 39.38
C LYS A 109 19.97 13.84 38.48
N HIS A 110 18.71 14.26 38.42
CA HIS A 110 17.75 14.03 37.33
C HIS A 110 17.80 12.65 36.67
N PHE A 111 17.18 11.65 37.30
CA PHE A 111 16.92 10.38 36.64
C PHE A 111 15.61 10.48 35.83
N ASN A 112 15.70 10.72 34.53
CA ASN A 112 14.59 10.60 33.57
C ASN A 112 14.44 9.13 33.10
N LEU A 113 14.35 8.17 34.02
CA LEU A 113 14.12 6.75 33.68
C LEU A 113 12.72 6.34 34.15
N SER A 114 11.74 6.35 33.24
CA SER A 114 10.37 5.96 33.57
C SER A 114 10.15 4.48 33.25
N PHE A 115 10.10 3.63 34.27
CA PHE A 115 9.57 2.27 34.10
C PHE A 115 8.08 2.35 33.72
N SER A 116 7.71 1.81 32.56
CA SER A 116 6.30 1.73 32.17
C SER A 116 5.61 0.53 32.83
N LYS A 117 5.15 0.73 34.08
CA LYS A 117 4.32 -0.24 34.79
C LYS A 117 3.07 -0.63 34.00
N LYS A 118 2.48 0.33 33.26
CA LYS A 118 1.34 0.11 32.36
C LYS A 118 1.67 -0.90 31.25
N SER A 119 2.82 -0.75 30.57
CA SER A 119 3.22 -1.66 29.49
C SER A 119 3.47 -3.07 30.02
N PHE A 120 4.15 -3.18 31.16
CA PHE A 120 4.40 -4.47 31.82
C PHE A 120 3.10 -5.20 32.18
N LEU A 121 2.19 -4.51 32.88
CA LEU A 121 0.89 -5.06 33.27
C LEU A 121 0.01 -5.41 32.07
N SER A 122 0.08 -4.62 30.99
CA SER A 122 -0.66 -4.89 29.75
C SER A 122 -0.25 -6.22 29.13
N VAL A 123 1.06 -6.49 29.01
CA VAL A 123 1.56 -7.78 28.49
C VAL A 123 1.08 -8.94 29.36
N MET A 124 1.19 -8.84 30.69
CA MET A 124 0.71 -9.87 31.61
C MET A 124 -0.79 -10.09 31.49
N LYS A 125 -1.59 -9.02 31.39
CA LYS A 125 -3.04 -9.09 31.21
C LYS A 125 -3.39 -9.87 29.94
N HIS A 126 -2.75 -9.58 28.81
CA HIS A 126 -3.01 -10.28 27.56
C HIS A 126 -2.60 -11.76 27.62
N LEU A 127 -1.45 -12.08 28.22
CA LEU A 127 -1.01 -13.47 28.37
C LEU A 127 -1.92 -14.26 29.31
N ASN A 128 -2.34 -13.67 30.43
CA ASN A 128 -3.33 -14.27 31.34
C ASN A 128 -4.65 -14.54 30.62
N GLU A 129 -5.11 -13.63 29.75
CA GLU A 129 -6.33 -13.82 28.97
C GLU A 129 -6.18 -14.97 27.96
N LEU A 130 -5.03 -15.09 27.29
CA LEU A 130 -4.73 -16.26 26.46
C LEU A 130 -4.74 -17.57 27.26
N GLN A 131 -4.20 -17.56 28.48
CA GLN A 131 -4.18 -18.72 29.36
C GLN A 131 -5.60 -19.14 29.75
N LYS A 132 -6.47 -18.18 30.11
CA LYS A 132 -7.89 -18.44 30.40
C LYS A 132 -8.64 -19.04 29.22
N GLN A 133 -8.31 -18.63 28.01
CA GLN A 133 -8.92 -19.14 26.78
C GLN A 133 -8.33 -20.49 26.31
N GLY A 134 -7.30 -21.00 26.99
CA GLY A 134 -6.60 -22.24 26.59
C GLY A 134 -5.79 -22.10 25.28
N LEU A 135 -5.44 -20.87 24.90
CA LEU A 135 -4.74 -20.54 23.65
C LEU A 135 -3.27 -20.17 23.85
N ILE A 136 -2.77 -20.21 25.09
CA ILE A 136 -1.39 -19.85 25.43
C ILE A 136 -0.40 -20.95 24.97
N SER A 137 0.68 -20.56 24.30
CA SER A 137 1.76 -21.49 23.95
C SER A 137 2.71 -21.76 25.14
N PRO A 138 3.48 -22.87 25.14
CA PRO A 138 4.43 -23.15 26.23
C PRO A 138 5.46 -22.04 26.46
N ASN A 139 5.90 -21.36 25.40
CA ASN A 139 6.84 -20.24 25.51
C ASN A 139 6.17 -19.00 26.12
N GLN A 140 4.91 -18.75 25.78
CA GLN A 140 4.11 -17.66 26.35
C GLN A 140 3.79 -17.89 27.83
N ASP A 141 3.48 -19.13 28.21
CA ASP A 141 3.21 -19.52 29.60
C ASP A 141 4.46 -19.38 30.47
N ARG A 142 5.63 -19.77 29.94
CA ARG A 142 6.92 -19.50 30.59
C ARG A 142 7.19 -18.00 30.75
N LEU A 143 6.91 -17.20 29.72
CA LEU A 143 7.07 -15.74 29.79
C LEU A 143 6.17 -15.15 30.89
N LEU A 144 4.89 -15.55 30.92
CA LEU A 144 3.93 -15.11 31.93
C LEU A 144 4.41 -15.48 33.34
N THR A 145 4.87 -16.72 33.54
CA THR A 145 5.42 -17.19 34.83
C THR A 145 6.56 -16.30 35.32
N LEU A 146 7.53 -15.98 34.45
CA LEU A 146 8.66 -15.12 34.80
C LEU A 146 8.22 -13.68 35.13
N LEU A 147 7.23 -13.15 34.40
CA LEU A 147 6.68 -11.81 34.66
C LEU A 147 5.93 -11.76 36.00
N VAL A 148 5.11 -12.78 36.31
CA VAL A 148 4.40 -12.90 37.60
C VAL A 148 5.40 -13.00 38.75
N GLN A 149 6.41 -13.87 38.63
CA GLN A 149 7.45 -14.00 39.66
C GLN A 149 8.19 -12.68 39.92
N LEU A 150 8.49 -11.94 38.85
CA LEU A 150 9.12 -10.62 38.98
C LEU A 150 8.19 -9.62 39.68
N GLU A 151 6.91 -9.56 39.30
CA GLU A 151 5.94 -8.70 39.96
C GLU A 151 5.79 -9.02 41.46
N GLU A 152 5.65 -10.30 41.80
CA GLU A 152 5.54 -10.78 43.19
C GLU A 152 6.80 -10.44 44.02
N CYS A 153 7.99 -10.65 43.44
CA CYS A 153 9.25 -10.26 44.08
C CYS A 153 9.27 -8.76 44.39
N LEU A 154 8.89 -7.91 43.42
CA LEU A 154 8.88 -6.46 43.60
C LEU A 154 7.83 -5.99 44.62
N LYS A 155 6.67 -6.66 44.71
CA LYS A 155 5.66 -6.40 45.74
C LYS A 155 6.12 -6.83 47.14
N GLY A 156 6.90 -7.89 47.23
CA GLY A 156 7.45 -8.41 48.48
C GLY A 156 8.53 -7.51 49.10
N ILE A 157 9.22 -6.71 48.30
CA ILE A 157 10.28 -5.81 48.77
C ILE A 157 9.64 -4.57 49.42
N LYS A 158 9.78 -4.46 50.74
CA LYS A 158 9.33 -3.32 51.54
C LYS A 158 10.41 -2.25 51.57
N ILE A 159 10.02 -1.01 51.29
CA ILE A 159 10.91 0.15 51.31
C ILE A 159 10.43 1.13 52.37
N ASP A 160 11.36 1.56 53.23
CA ASP A 160 11.11 2.64 54.17
C ASP A 160 11.22 3.98 53.43
N ALA A 161 10.08 4.66 53.28
CA ALA A 161 9.96 5.97 52.67
C ALA A 161 9.67 7.07 53.71
N GLY A 162 10.18 6.90 54.94
CA GLY A 162 10.14 7.89 56.01
C GLY A 162 8.95 7.72 56.97
N LYS A 163 7.71 7.95 56.51
CA LYS A 163 6.49 7.86 57.35
C LYS A 163 5.59 6.65 57.08
N ASN A 164 5.78 5.94 55.95
CA ASN A 164 5.02 4.76 55.56
C ASN A 164 5.95 3.73 54.90
N VAL A 165 5.71 2.44 55.16
CA VAL A 165 6.36 1.33 54.46
C VAL A 165 5.54 0.99 53.21
N GLU A 166 6.08 1.29 52.03
CA GLU A 166 5.46 0.98 50.73
C GLU A 166 6.21 -0.17 50.03
N SER A 167 5.57 -0.88 49.10
CA SER A 167 6.29 -1.88 48.29
C SER A 167 7.14 -1.19 47.21
N LEU A 168 8.23 -1.82 46.79
CA LEU A 168 9.03 -1.32 45.66
C LEU A 168 8.15 -1.20 44.40
N TRP A 169 7.26 -2.16 44.16
CA TRP A 169 6.30 -2.14 43.07
C TRP A 169 5.40 -0.89 43.03
N ASP A 170 4.93 -0.41 44.18
CA ASP A 170 4.09 0.79 44.27
C ASP A 170 4.90 2.08 44.18
N LEU A 171 6.18 2.01 44.54
CA LEU A 171 7.09 3.12 44.45
C LEU A 171 7.65 3.33 43.04
N LEU A 172 7.70 2.31 42.17
CA LEU A 172 8.27 2.41 40.81
C LEU A 172 7.77 3.62 40.01
N ASP A 173 6.50 4.00 40.15
CA ASP A 173 5.91 5.17 39.47
C ASP A 173 6.30 6.53 40.11
N LYS A 174 6.90 6.49 41.31
CA LYS A 174 7.17 7.64 42.20
C LYS A 174 8.65 7.78 42.59
N ILE A 175 9.54 6.91 42.11
CA ILE A 175 10.96 6.82 42.53
C ILE A 175 11.70 8.17 42.40
N HIS A 176 11.36 8.98 41.40
CA HIS A 176 11.98 10.29 41.17
C HIS A 176 11.76 11.32 42.30
N LYS A 177 10.84 11.07 43.23
CA LYS A 177 10.37 12.05 44.23
C LYS A 177 10.72 11.71 45.69
N LYS A 178 11.36 10.57 45.98
CA LYS A 178 11.60 10.12 47.36
C LYS A 178 13.02 9.58 47.57
N LYS A 179 13.61 9.88 48.75
CA LYS A 179 14.80 9.17 49.25
C LYS A 179 14.39 7.75 49.66
N ILE A 180 15.15 6.75 49.20
CA ILE A 180 14.81 5.33 49.32
C ILE A 180 15.94 4.62 50.06
N GLN A 181 15.60 3.82 51.09
CA GLN A 181 16.55 2.96 51.80
C GLN A 181 16.04 1.51 51.76
N THR A 182 16.80 0.60 51.13
CA THR A 182 16.45 -0.83 50.97
C THR A 182 17.60 -1.76 51.36
N SER A 183 17.35 -3.05 51.64
CA SER A 183 18.40 -4.04 51.89
C SER A 183 18.95 -4.63 50.58
N LEU A 184 20.29 -4.72 50.47
CA LEU A 184 21.01 -5.19 49.27
C LEU A 184 20.61 -6.61 48.83
N GLU A 185 20.35 -7.50 49.79
CA GLU A 185 19.96 -8.90 49.55
C GLU A 185 18.59 -9.02 48.86
N SER A 186 17.67 -8.10 49.15
CA SER A 186 16.31 -8.13 48.60
C SER A 186 16.24 -7.85 47.08
N LEU A 187 17.26 -7.21 46.51
CA LEU A 187 17.31 -6.82 45.09
C LEU A 187 17.97 -7.88 44.18
N GLN A 188 18.63 -8.90 44.72
CA GLN A 188 19.36 -9.89 43.90
C GLN A 188 18.42 -10.77 43.06
N ILE A 189 17.30 -11.20 43.65
CA ILE A 189 16.30 -12.04 42.97
C ILE A 189 15.65 -11.29 41.79
N PRO A 190 15.07 -10.08 41.96
CA PRO A 190 14.47 -9.36 40.83
C PRO A 190 15.50 -9.00 39.75
N LEU A 191 16.76 -8.70 40.11
CA LEU A 191 17.84 -8.51 39.12
C LEU A 191 18.13 -9.79 38.32
N LYS A 192 18.17 -10.96 38.98
CA LYS A 192 18.34 -12.24 38.30
C LYS A 192 17.17 -12.53 37.34
N LEU A 193 15.94 -12.27 37.77
CA LEU A 193 14.74 -12.43 36.95
C LEU A 193 14.75 -11.48 35.74
N CYS A 194 15.15 -10.21 35.91
CA CYS A 194 15.30 -9.27 34.79
C CYS A 194 16.31 -9.79 33.75
N LYS A 195 17.45 -10.33 34.19
CA LYS A 195 18.46 -10.92 33.30
C LYS A 195 17.95 -12.18 32.58
N GLU A 196 17.21 -13.04 33.28
CA GLU A 196 16.59 -14.23 32.67
C GLU A 196 15.55 -13.83 31.62
N LEU A 197 14.65 -12.89 31.95
CA LEU A 197 13.68 -12.32 31.02
C LEU A 197 14.36 -11.71 29.79
N ASN A 198 15.37 -10.87 30.00
CA ASN A 198 16.13 -10.26 28.91
C ASN A 198 16.76 -11.31 27.98
N THR A 199 17.32 -12.38 28.55
CA THR A 199 17.87 -13.51 27.79
C THR A 199 16.79 -14.24 27.00
N PHE A 200 15.64 -14.51 27.63
CA PHE A 200 14.54 -15.23 27.02
C PHE A 200 13.88 -14.43 25.88
N ILE A 201 13.57 -13.15 26.12
CA ILE A 201 12.99 -12.26 25.10
C ILE A 201 13.97 -12.09 23.92
N TYR A 202 15.29 -12.00 24.18
CA TYR A 202 16.31 -11.89 23.11
C TYR A 202 16.29 -13.08 22.15
N GLN A 203 15.84 -14.27 22.59
CA GLN A 203 15.69 -15.42 21.71
C GLN A 203 14.64 -15.22 20.62
N SER A 204 13.71 -14.26 20.75
CA SER A 204 12.69 -13.97 19.73
C SER A 204 13.05 -12.86 18.73
N TYR A 205 13.84 -11.86 19.13
CA TYR A 205 14.14 -10.70 18.26
C TYR A 205 15.62 -10.43 17.99
N GLY A 206 16.55 -11.02 18.75
CA GLY A 206 18.00 -10.77 18.65
C GLY A 206 18.63 -11.20 17.31
N LYS A 207 19.92 -10.93 17.08
CA LYS A 207 20.62 -11.40 15.88
C LYS A 207 20.67 -12.94 15.85
N THR A 208 20.50 -13.54 14.67
CA THR A 208 20.46 -15.01 14.48
C THR A 208 21.37 -15.47 13.38
N ASN A 209 21.94 -16.67 13.56
CA ASN A 209 22.46 -17.47 12.46
C ASN A 209 21.32 -18.20 11.70
N CYS A 210 21.64 -18.89 10.60
CA CYS A 210 20.65 -19.56 9.75
C CYS A 210 19.81 -20.61 10.51
N LEU A 211 20.44 -21.43 11.35
CA LEU A 211 19.77 -22.46 12.17
C LEU A 211 18.77 -21.84 13.16
N GLN A 212 19.18 -20.78 13.86
CA GLN A 212 18.31 -20.07 14.80
C GLN A 212 17.17 -19.34 14.07
N LYS A 213 17.42 -18.82 12.86
CA LYS A 213 16.38 -18.21 12.03
C LYS A 213 15.31 -19.24 11.65
N ALA A 214 15.72 -20.45 11.24
CA ALA A 214 14.81 -21.56 10.97
C ALA A 214 14.05 -21.99 12.23
N LYS A 215 14.75 -22.16 13.37
CA LYS A 215 14.13 -22.50 14.65
C LYS A 215 13.06 -21.48 15.05
N ARG A 216 13.38 -20.18 15.03
CA ARG A 216 12.42 -19.10 15.33
C ARG A 216 11.19 -19.14 14.44
N TRP A 217 11.39 -19.47 13.18
CA TRP A 217 10.31 -19.52 12.21
C TRP A 217 9.37 -20.72 12.45
N MET A 218 9.92 -21.85 12.89
CA MET A 218 9.14 -23.05 13.24
C MET A 218 8.46 -22.96 14.62
N THR A 219 9.01 -22.20 15.56
CA THR A 219 8.43 -22.03 16.91
C THR A 219 7.41 -20.92 16.99
N ASP A 220 6.45 -21.03 17.89
CA ASP A 220 5.49 -19.95 18.13
C ASP A 220 6.17 -18.68 18.68
N PRO A 221 5.83 -17.50 18.14
CA PRO A 221 6.30 -16.22 18.65
C PRO A 221 5.93 -16.02 20.12
N LEU A 222 6.84 -15.42 20.90
CA LEU A 222 6.56 -15.07 22.31
C LEU A 222 5.38 -14.10 22.43
N LEU A 223 5.35 -13.09 21.57
CA LEU A 223 4.29 -12.08 21.50
C LEU A 223 3.96 -11.86 20.02
N GLY A 224 2.76 -11.36 19.71
CA GLY A 224 2.41 -10.93 18.35
C GLY A 224 1.99 -12.06 17.39
N ASN A 225 1.66 -13.25 17.88
CA ASN A 225 0.92 -14.23 17.06
C ASN A 225 -0.56 -13.80 16.93
N LEU A 226 -1.31 -14.40 15.98
CA LEU A 226 -2.69 -13.97 15.73
C LEU A 226 -3.58 -14.03 17.00
N ASN A 227 -3.44 -15.06 17.83
CA ASN A 227 -4.24 -15.17 19.07
C ASN A 227 -3.93 -14.03 20.05
N TYR A 228 -2.65 -13.71 20.24
CA TYR A 228 -2.20 -12.60 21.08
C TYR A 228 -2.76 -11.26 20.58
N MET A 229 -2.72 -11.04 19.26
CA MET A 229 -3.26 -9.82 18.65
C MET A 229 -4.78 -9.72 18.81
N ARG A 230 -5.54 -10.81 18.67
CA ARG A 230 -6.98 -10.81 18.94
C ARG A 230 -7.31 -10.42 20.38
N VAL A 231 -6.56 -10.92 21.35
CA VAL A 231 -6.74 -10.54 22.76
C VAL A 231 -6.49 -9.04 22.97
N ILE A 232 -5.47 -8.48 22.32
CA ILE A 232 -5.23 -7.03 22.34
C ILE A 232 -6.44 -6.29 21.76
N LEU A 233 -6.86 -6.66 20.57
CA LEU A 233 -7.98 -6.03 19.86
C LEU A 233 -9.29 -6.07 20.68
N SER A 234 -9.63 -7.22 21.25
CA SER A 234 -10.82 -7.35 22.08
C SER A 234 -10.73 -6.56 23.39
N SER A 235 -9.56 -6.50 24.02
CA SER A 235 -9.41 -5.88 25.35
C SER A 235 -9.07 -4.39 25.34
N GLN A 236 -8.45 -3.88 24.27
CA GLN A 236 -8.06 -2.48 24.13
C GLN A 236 -9.01 -1.67 23.26
N LEU A 237 -9.60 -2.28 22.23
CA LEU A 237 -10.48 -1.62 21.27
C LEU A 237 -11.93 -2.14 21.34
N ASN A 238 -12.28 -2.84 22.42
CA ASN A 238 -13.60 -3.46 22.61
C ASN A 238 -14.06 -4.31 21.41
N GLY A 239 -13.11 -4.95 20.72
CA GLY A 239 -13.37 -5.77 19.54
C GLY A 239 -14.27 -6.98 19.85
N GLU A 240 -15.45 -7.03 19.24
CA GLU A 240 -16.41 -8.12 19.34
C GLU A 240 -16.17 -9.13 18.21
N GLN A 241 -15.79 -10.36 18.54
CA GLN A 241 -15.61 -11.44 17.55
C GLN A 241 -16.96 -11.98 17.09
N ILE A 242 -17.13 -12.13 15.77
CA ILE A 242 -18.37 -12.58 15.16
C ILE A 242 -18.06 -13.64 14.11
N TRP A 243 -18.79 -14.76 14.15
CA TRP A 243 -18.78 -15.77 13.10
C TRP A 243 -19.94 -15.55 12.14
N ILE A 244 -19.64 -15.41 10.85
CA ILE A 244 -20.64 -15.31 9.79
C ILE A 244 -20.57 -16.56 8.92
N GLN A 245 -21.73 -17.11 8.58
CA GLN A 245 -21.82 -18.20 7.61
C GLN A 245 -21.72 -17.61 6.21
N GLY A 246 -20.70 -18.02 5.46
CA GLY A 246 -20.57 -17.72 4.04
C GLY A 246 -21.68 -18.38 3.22
N HIS A 247 -21.76 -18.03 1.94
CA HIS A 247 -22.86 -18.44 1.05
C HIS A 247 -23.01 -19.97 0.87
N ASP A 248 -21.96 -20.74 1.18
CA ASP A 248 -21.88 -22.20 1.09
C ASP A 248 -21.67 -22.87 2.46
N GLY A 249 -21.90 -22.13 3.56
CA GLY A 249 -21.76 -22.64 4.93
C GLY A 249 -20.33 -22.66 5.48
N MET A 250 -19.34 -22.12 4.76
CA MET A 250 -18.01 -21.89 5.32
C MET A 250 -18.07 -20.81 6.41
N ARG A 251 -17.36 -21.01 7.52
CA ARG A 251 -17.33 -20.02 8.59
C ARG A 251 -16.30 -18.92 8.32
N ILE A 252 -16.76 -17.69 8.35
CA ILE A 252 -15.96 -16.48 8.15
C ILE A 252 -15.73 -15.77 9.48
N ASP A 253 -14.47 -15.54 9.82
CA ASP A 253 -14.04 -14.89 11.07
C ASP A 253 -14.02 -13.37 10.91
N CYS A 254 -14.88 -12.71 11.67
CA CYS A 254 -15.08 -11.27 11.62
C CYS A 254 -14.86 -10.64 13.01
N MET A 255 -14.63 -9.33 13.03
CA MET A 255 -14.54 -8.54 14.25
C MET A 255 -15.17 -7.15 14.05
N LEU A 256 -16.06 -6.78 14.96
CA LEU A 256 -16.63 -5.44 15.06
C LEU A 256 -15.86 -4.63 16.11
N PHE A 257 -15.45 -3.43 15.73
CA PHE A 257 -14.82 -2.44 16.59
C PHE A 257 -15.77 -1.25 16.78
N PRO A 258 -16.41 -1.13 17.94
CA PRO A 258 -17.28 0.01 18.20
C PRO A 258 -16.46 1.27 18.50
N SER A 259 -16.83 2.41 17.92
CA SER A 259 -16.26 3.70 18.29
C SER A 259 -16.61 4.03 19.74
N HIS A 260 -15.63 4.53 20.49
CA HIS A 260 -15.87 5.00 21.86
C HIS A 260 -16.79 6.23 21.92
N TRP A 261 -16.81 7.06 20.87
CA TRP A 261 -17.58 8.31 20.84
C TRP A 261 -19.02 8.09 20.42
N ASN A 262 -19.27 7.16 19.49
CA ASN A 262 -20.60 6.84 19.00
C ASN A 262 -20.74 5.35 18.63
N PRO A 263 -20.95 4.45 19.62
CA PRO A 263 -21.10 3.02 19.35
C PRO A 263 -22.29 2.66 18.44
N ASN A 264 -23.31 3.53 18.37
CA ASN A 264 -24.49 3.36 17.49
C ASN A 264 -24.36 4.19 16.20
N GLY A 265 -23.16 4.70 15.91
CA GLY A 265 -22.88 5.53 14.76
C GLY A 265 -22.78 4.74 13.44
N PRO A 266 -22.39 5.44 12.36
CA PRO A 266 -22.09 4.82 11.08
C PRO A 266 -21.05 3.71 11.23
N THR A 267 -21.11 2.70 10.37
CA THR A 267 -20.14 1.60 10.34
C THR A 267 -19.42 1.57 9.00
N MET A 268 -18.10 1.39 9.03
CA MET A 268 -17.27 1.13 7.87
C MET A 268 -16.92 -0.36 7.81
N LEU A 269 -17.42 -1.08 6.79
CA LEU A 269 -16.98 -2.42 6.46
C LEU A 269 -15.60 -2.35 5.80
N PHE A 270 -14.59 -2.95 6.42
CA PHE A 270 -13.22 -2.92 5.93
C PHE A 270 -12.88 -4.23 5.20
N CYS A 271 -12.71 -4.14 3.88
CA CYS A 271 -12.20 -5.20 3.01
C CYS A 271 -10.67 -5.15 3.00
N ASN A 272 -10.05 -6.13 3.65
CA ASN A 272 -8.60 -6.19 3.87
C ASN A 272 -7.79 -6.21 2.56
N PRO A 273 -6.53 -5.71 2.57
CA PRO A 273 -5.58 -5.97 1.50
C PRO A 273 -5.20 -7.44 1.46
N ASN A 274 -4.45 -7.84 0.43
CA ASN A 274 -4.09 -9.23 0.22
C ASN A 274 -3.39 -9.85 1.43
N VAL A 275 -2.24 -9.35 1.88
CA VAL A 275 -1.59 -9.84 3.11
C VAL A 275 -2.15 -9.16 4.37
N GLY A 276 -3.44 -8.79 4.33
CA GLY A 276 -4.16 -8.15 5.42
C GLY A 276 -4.98 -9.17 6.21
N PHE A 277 -4.71 -9.26 7.50
CA PHE A 277 -5.63 -9.88 8.46
C PHE A 277 -6.21 -8.79 9.34
N TYR A 278 -7.46 -8.92 9.82
CA TYR A 278 -8.00 -7.91 10.74
C TYR A 278 -7.16 -7.79 12.02
N GLU A 279 -6.47 -8.87 12.41
CA GLU A 279 -5.53 -8.90 13.54
C GLU A 279 -4.36 -7.94 13.37
N LEU A 280 -3.98 -7.63 12.12
CA LEU A 280 -2.87 -6.74 11.80
C LEU A 280 -3.30 -5.28 11.63
N MET A 281 -4.60 -5.01 11.49
CA MET A 281 -5.13 -3.71 11.09
C MET A 281 -4.66 -2.58 12.02
N HIS A 282 -4.74 -2.79 13.34
CA HIS A 282 -4.28 -1.83 14.36
C HIS A 282 -2.76 -1.60 14.35
N PHE A 283 -1.97 -2.58 13.89
CA PHE A 283 -0.51 -2.53 14.01
C PHE A 283 0.20 -2.11 12.73
N GLN A 284 -0.47 -2.20 11.59
CA GLN A 284 0.11 -1.96 10.26
C GLN A 284 -0.56 -0.83 9.50
N THR A 285 -1.78 -0.42 9.88
CA THR A 285 -2.54 0.62 9.18
C THR A 285 -3.10 1.63 10.17
N GLU A 286 -3.34 2.86 9.72
CA GLU A 286 -3.97 3.90 10.54
C GLU A 286 -5.50 3.86 10.51
N TRP A 287 -6.10 3.08 9.61
CA TRP A 287 -7.52 3.16 9.28
C TRP A 287 -8.44 2.83 10.45
N LEU A 288 -8.08 1.85 11.27
CA LEU A 288 -8.90 1.48 12.42
C LEU A 288 -8.99 2.64 13.42
N GLU A 289 -7.85 3.22 13.79
CA GLU A 289 -7.81 4.35 14.73
C GLU A 289 -8.48 5.59 14.14
N PHE A 290 -8.25 5.85 12.85
CA PHE A 290 -8.84 6.97 12.13
C PHE A 290 -10.37 6.94 12.18
N TYR A 291 -11.01 5.84 11.79
CA TYR A 291 -12.47 5.73 11.81
C TYR A 291 -13.03 5.79 13.24
N LEU A 292 -12.43 5.07 14.18
CA LEU A 292 -12.90 5.06 15.56
C LEU A 292 -12.83 6.45 16.19
N ALA A 293 -11.78 7.22 15.90
CA ALA A 293 -11.61 8.60 16.36
C ALA A 293 -12.67 9.55 15.80
N LEU A 294 -13.18 9.27 14.59
CA LEU A 294 -14.25 10.04 13.93
C LEU A 294 -15.67 9.63 14.36
N GLY A 295 -15.83 8.71 15.31
CA GLY A 295 -17.17 8.24 15.70
C GLY A 295 -17.74 7.15 14.78
N ILE A 296 -16.92 6.57 13.90
CA ILE A 296 -17.32 5.53 12.95
C ILE A 296 -16.88 4.16 13.48
N ASN A 297 -17.82 3.23 13.58
CA ASN A 297 -17.53 1.84 13.91
C ASN A 297 -16.79 1.16 12.75
N VAL A 298 -15.96 0.16 13.01
CA VAL A 298 -15.29 -0.62 11.95
C VAL A 298 -15.69 -2.07 12.04
N PHE A 299 -16.16 -2.65 10.94
CA PHE A 299 -16.39 -4.09 10.83
C PHE A 299 -15.33 -4.68 9.89
N ALA A 300 -14.44 -5.52 10.40
CA ALA A 300 -13.38 -6.14 9.61
C ALA A 300 -13.52 -7.67 9.60
N TRP A 301 -12.92 -8.33 8.60
CA TRP A 301 -13.09 -9.77 8.42
C TRP A 301 -11.92 -10.38 7.66
N ASN A 302 -11.64 -11.65 7.92
CA ASN A 302 -10.61 -12.39 7.20
C ASN A 302 -11.23 -13.13 6.00
N TYR A 303 -10.63 -13.00 4.82
CA TYR A 303 -11.04 -13.75 3.63
C TYR A 303 -10.86 -15.27 3.83
N ARG A 304 -11.51 -16.09 3.00
CA ARG A 304 -11.33 -17.56 3.03
C ARG A 304 -9.87 -17.94 2.83
N GLY A 305 -9.39 -18.88 3.65
CA GLY A 305 -7.98 -19.27 3.68
C GLY A 305 -7.10 -18.35 4.52
N TYR A 306 -7.62 -17.21 4.99
CA TYR A 306 -6.92 -16.26 5.84
C TYR A 306 -7.33 -16.41 7.30
N GLY A 307 -6.36 -16.26 8.21
CA GLY A 307 -6.63 -16.25 9.65
C GLY A 307 -7.30 -17.54 10.11
N ARG A 308 -8.55 -17.42 10.59
CA ARG A 308 -9.42 -18.55 11.00
C ARG A 308 -10.61 -18.78 10.05
N SER A 309 -10.71 -18.04 8.96
CA SER A 309 -11.79 -18.21 7.98
C SER A 309 -11.56 -19.47 7.14
N GLN A 310 -12.63 -20.24 6.96
CA GLN A 310 -12.60 -21.52 6.25
C GLN A 310 -12.72 -21.34 4.73
N GLY A 311 -12.41 -22.39 3.97
CA GLY A 311 -12.57 -22.43 2.52
C GLY A 311 -11.34 -21.98 1.73
N ARG A 312 -11.47 -22.00 0.40
CA ARG A 312 -10.40 -21.68 -0.56
C ARG A 312 -10.38 -20.18 -0.93
N SER A 313 -9.17 -19.66 -1.14
CA SER A 313 -8.94 -18.25 -1.48
C SER A 313 -9.23 -17.96 -2.95
N GLU A 314 -10.43 -17.48 -3.24
CA GLU A 314 -10.84 -17.07 -4.59
C GLU A 314 -11.69 -15.79 -4.50
N ILE A 315 -11.42 -14.82 -5.38
CA ILE A 315 -12.11 -13.52 -5.36
C ILE A 315 -13.64 -13.65 -5.46
N PRO A 316 -14.23 -14.51 -6.32
CA PRO A 316 -15.68 -14.71 -6.34
C PRO A 316 -16.26 -15.12 -4.98
N ASN A 317 -15.54 -15.95 -4.22
CA ASN A 317 -15.97 -16.36 -2.88
C ASN A 317 -15.84 -15.21 -1.89
N PHE A 318 -14.79 -14.38 -1.99
CA PHE A 318 -14.66 -13.17 -1.16
C PHE A 318 -15.81 -12.21 -1.41
N LYS A 319 -16.16 -11.97 -2.68
CA LYS A 319 -17.31 -11.13 -3.05
C LYS A 319 -18.61 -11.65 -2.44
N LYS A 320 -18.87 -12.97 -2.53
CA LYS A 320 -20.07 -13.60 -1.96
C LYS A 320 -20.09 -13.62 -0.43
N ASP A 321 -18.97 -13.83 0.23
CA ASP A 321 -18.89 -13.72 1.69
C ASP A 321 -19.14 -12.28 2.15
N GLY A 322 -18.62 -11.30 1.41
CA GLY A 322 -18.90 -9.88 1.64
C GLY A 322 -20.38 -9.55 1.55
N GLU A 323 -21.11 -10.12 0.58
CA GLU A 323 -22.57 -9.96 0.46
C GLU A 323 -23.27 -10.50 1.72
N MET A 324 -22.85 -11.66 2.23
CA MET A 324 -23.38 -12.23 3.48
C MET A 324 -23.09 -11.35 4.70
N ILE A 325 -21.93 -10.70 4.75
CA ILE A 325 -21.56 -9.76 5.80
C ILE A 325 -22.40 -8.50 5.75
N VAL A 326 -22.58 -7.89 4.57
CA VAL A 326 -23.45 -6.71 4.40
C VAL A 326 -24.88 -7.04 4.81
N ASN A 327 -25.39 -8.21 4.40
CA ASN A 327 -26.70 -8.71 4.83
C ASN A 327 -26.81 -8.84 6.35
N TYR A 328 -25.79 -9.40 7.02
CA TYR A 328 -25.74 -9.47 8.49
C TYR A 328 -25.74 -8.07 9.14
N LEU A 329 -24.97 -7.13 8.61
CA LEU A 329 -24.87 -5.78 9.16
C LEU A 329 -26.19 -5.00 9.00
N ARG A 330 -26.84 -5.09 7.84
CA ARG A 330 -28.11 -4.43 7.58
C ARG A 330 -29.29 -5.07 8.32
N ASN A 331 -29.42 -6.39 8.25
CA ASN A 331 -30.64 -7.06 8.71
C ASN A 331 -30.56 -7.56 10.17
N THR A 332 -29.37 -7.94 10.64
CA THR A 332 -29.20 -8.44 12.03
C THR A 332 -28.73 -7.34 12.97
N ARG A 333 -27.68 -6.60 12.59
CA ARG A 333 -27.14 -5.50 13.40
C ARG A 333 -27.90 -4.18 13.20
N GLN A 334 -28.77 -4.09 12.18
CA GLN A 334 -29.57 -2.90 11.88
C GLN A 334 -28.72 -1.63 11.75
N VAL A 335 -27.56 -1.76 11.09
CA VAL A 335 -26.68 -0.62 10.81
C VAL A 335 -27.39 0.30 9.82
N ASN A 336 -27.69 1.54 10.26
CA ASN A 336 -28.39 2.53 9.44
C ASN A 336 -27.50 3.14 8.36
N LYS A 337 -26.27 3.53 8.69
CA LYS A 337 -25.28 4.06 7.75
C LYS A 337 -24.11 3.11 7.62
N LEU A 338 -23.97 2.49 6.45
CA LEU A 338 -22.94 1.48 6.18
C LEU A 338 -22.12 1.88 4.96
N GLY A 339 -20.83 2.10 5.20
CA GLY A 339 -19.84 2.33 4.16
C GLY A 339 -19.00 1.08 3.95
N VAL A 340 -18.30 1.01 2.83
CA VAL A 340 -17.27 0.00 2.59
C VAL A 340 -15.97 0.68 2.19
N HIS A 341 -14.88 0.21 2.80
CA HIS A 341 -13.52 0.61 2.46
C HIS A 341 -12.74 -0.63 2.04
N GLY A 342 -12.25 -0.64 0.79
CA GLY A 342 -11.36 -1.69 0.30
C GLY A 342 -9.97 -1.16 -0.04
N LEU A 343 -8.94 -1.75 0.54
CA LEU A 343 -7.53 -1.45 0.24
C LEU A 343 -6.93 -2.54 -0.66
N SER A 344 -6.22 -2.16 -1.74
CA SER A 344 -5.51 -3.13 -2.60
C SER A 344 -6.47 -4.22 -3.11
N LEU A 345 -6.19 -5.52 -2.89
CA LEU A 345 -7.13 -6.61 -3.20
C LEU A 345 -8.55 -6.38 -2.65
N GLY A 346 -8.67 -5.76 -1.48
CA GLY A 346 -9.96 -5.45 -0.88
C GLY A 346 -10.79 -4.43 -1.65
N GLY A 347 -10.17 -3.59 -2.49
CA GLY A 347 -10.90 -2.66 -3.36
C GLY A 347 -11.74 -3.37 -4.42
N CYS A 348 -11.26 -4.50 -4.95
CA CYS A 348 -12.03 -5.37 -5.84
C CYS A 348 -13.30 -5.94 -5.15
N VAL A 349 -13.17 -6.31 -3.88
CA VAL A 349 -14.32 -6.79 -3.10
C VAL A 349 -15.26 -5.62 -2.77
N ALA A 350 -14.72 -4.49 -2.31
CA ALA A 350 -15.51 -3.32 -1.92
C ALA A 350 -16.33 -2.73 -3.08
N THR A 351 -15.74 -2.61 -4.28
CA THR A 351 -16.43 -2.14 -5.49
C THR A 351 -17.60 -3.06 -5.87
N HIS A 352 -17.39 -4.38 -5.81
CA HIS A 352 -18.45 -5.36 -6.01
C HIS A 352 -19.59 -5.19 -5.00
N LEU A 353 -19.27 -5.04 -3.72
CA LEU A 353 -20.29 -4.82 -2.69
C LEU A 353 -21.05 -3.51 -2.92
N ALA A 354 -20.35 -2.43 -3.28
CA ALA A 354 -20.98 -1.13 -3.56
C ALA A 354 -21.95 -1.18 -4.75
N ARG A 355 -21.71 -2.08 -5.72
CA ARG A 355 -22.62 -2.34 -6.83
C ARG A 355 -23.81 -3.22 -6.44
N ASN A 356 -23.55 -4.30 -5.70
CA ASN A 356 -24.53 -5.38 -5.53
C ASN A 356 -25.25 -5.38 -4.17
N CYS A 357 -24.86 -4.49 -3.26
CA CYS A 357 -25.43 -4.40 -1.92
C CYS A 357 -25.88 -2.97 -1.59
N ASP A 358 -26.73 -2.85 -0.57
CA ASP A 358 -27.21 -1.57 -0.05
C ASP A 358 -26.15 -0.90 0.84
N LEU A 359 -25.31 -0.06 0.22
CA LEU A 359 -24.24 0.70 0.85
C LEU A 359 -24.43 2.20 0.62
N ASP A 360 -24.08 2.99 1.63
CA ASP A 360 -24.17 4.46 1.59
C ASP A 360 -22.91 5.11 1.01
N PHE A 361 -21.76 4.44 1.14
CA PHE A 361 -20.46 4.99 0.82
C PHE A 361 -19.46 3.92 0.37
N LEU A 362 -18.63 4.25 -0.62
CA LEU A 362 -17.50 3.45 -1.07
C LEU A 362 -16.21 4.26 -1.01
N PHE A 363 -15.20 3.72 -0.34
CA PHE A 363 -13.82 4.16 -0.46
C PHE A 363 -12.93 3.06 -1.06
N ALA A 364 -12.50 3.27 -2.29
CA ALA A 364 -11.57 2.38 -2.99
C ALA A 364 -10.14 2.91 -2.87
N ASP A 365 -9.36 2.33 -1.97
CA ASP A 365 -8.02 2.81 -1.62
C ASP A 365 -6.94 1.98 -2.32
N ARG A 366 -6.13 2.63 -3.17
CA ARG A 366 -4.95 2.06 -3.86
C ARG A 366 -5.20 0.65 -4.38
N THR A 367 -6.23 0.51 -5.21
CA THR A 367 -6.68 -0.76 -5.79
C THR A 367 -6.51 -0.79 -7.30
N PHE A 368 -6.63 -1.98 -7.88
CA PHE A 368 -6.45 -2.23 -9.31
C PHE A 368 -7.81 -2.33 -10.04
N SER A 369 -7.79 -2.07 -11.35
CA SER A 369 -8.95 -2.28 -12.22
C SER A 369 -9.25 -3.77 -12.38
N THR A 370 -8.25 -4.51 -12.86
CA THR A 370 -8.26 -5.97 -13.03
C THR A 370 -6.95 -6.55 -12.51
N LEU A 371 -6.98 -7.81 -12.08
CA LEU A 371 -5.78 -8.51 -11.65
C LEU A 371 -4.89 -8.86 -12.85
N GLY A 372 -5.48 -9.06 -14.04
CA GLY A 372 -4.76 -9.20 -15.30
C GLY A 372 -3.91 -7.99 -15.66
N ASP A 373 -4.47 -6.78 -15.53
CA ASP A 373 -3.73 -5.53 -15.77
C ASP A 373 -2.58 -5.39 -14.77
N ALA A 374 -2.85 -5.59 -13.47
CA ALA A 374 -1.82 -5.55 -12.44
C ALA A 374 -0.69 -6.55 -12.75
N THR A 375 -1.05 -7.76 -13.16
CA THR A 375 -0.06 -8.77 -13.55
C THR A 375 0.78 -8.32 -14.76
N ARG A 376 0.13 -7.78 -15.79
CA ARG A 376 0.77 -7.36 -17.04
C ARG A 376 1.71 -6.19 -16.86
N TYR A 377 1.27 -5.15 -16.15
CA TYR A 377 2.01 -3.89 -16.07
C TYR A 377 3.07 -3.93 -14.97
N ASN A 378 2.86 -4.66 -13.88
CA ASN A 378 3.88 -4.81 -12.82
C ASN A 378 4.91 -5.90 -13.12
N PHE A 379 4.50 -7.06 -13.66
CA PHE A 379 5.39 -8.22 -13.84
C PHE A 379 5.68 -8.58 -15.30
N GLY A 380 5.00 -7.95 -16.26
CA GLY A 380 5.24 -8.12 -17.69
C GLY A 380 4.52 -9.32 -18.33
N GLN A 381 4.73 -9.47 -19.64
CA GLN A 381 4.02 -10.46 -20.47
C GLN A 381 4.30 -11.92 -20.05
N PHE A 382 5.49 -12.20 -19.56
CA PHE A 382 5.88 -13.54 -19.12
C PHE A 382 5.06 -14.03 -17.92
N ALA A 383 4.69 -13.13 -17.01
CA ALA A 383 3.80 -13.46 -15.89
C ALA A 383 2.33 -13.45 -16.31
N PHE A 384 1.96 -12.55 -17.24
CA PHE A 384 0.59 -12.38 -17.71
C PHE A 384 -0.01 -13.64 -18.37
N TYR A 385 0.68 -14.25 -19.34
CA TYR A 385 0.09 -15.39 -20.07
C TYR A 385 -0.17 -16.63 -19.20
N PRO A 386 0.76 -17.07 -18.33
CA PRO A 386 0.48 -18.15 -17.38
C PRO A 386 -0.68 -17.80 -16.44
N PHE A 387 -0.77 -16.55 -15.97
CA PHE A 387 -1.89 -16.09 -15.15
C PHE A 387 -3.22 -16.15 -15.90
N GLN A 388 -3.27 -15.76 -17.17
CA GLN A 388 -4.52 -15.81 -17.95
C GLN A 388 -5.00 -17.25 -18.21
N ILE A 389 -4.10 -18.22 -18.30
CA ILE A 389 -4.44 -19.62 -18.61
C ILE A 389 -4.75 -20.41 -17.33
N LEU A 390 -3.97 -20.19 -16.27
CA LEU A 390 -3.96 -21.01 -15.06
C LEU A 390 -4.25 -20.22 -13.79
N GLY A 391 -4.39 -18.90 -13.85
CA GLY A 391 -4.67 -18.06 -12.70
C GLY A 391 -6.13 -18.10 -12.26
N PRO A 392 -6.44 -17.44 -11.14
CA PRO A 392 -7.81 -17.26 -10.70
C PRO A 392 -8.61 -16.40 -11.68
N VAL A 393 -9.94 -16.54 -11.61
CA VAL A 393 -10.87 -15.73 -12.40
C VAL A 393 -10.66 -14.24 -12.09
N ASP A 394 -10.48 -13.46 -13.14
CA ASP A 394 -10.28 -12.01 -13.06
C ASP A 394 -11.59 -11.28 -12.73
N THR A 395 -11.49 -10.00 -12.37
CA THR A 395 -12.63 -9.20 -11.92
C THR A 395 -12.61 -7.80 -12.51
N ASP A 396 -13.80 -7.29 -12.81
CA ASP A 396 -14.02 -5.94 -13.33
C ASP A 396 -14.28 -4.94 -12.20
N SER A 397 -13.22 -4.50 -11.49
CA SER A 397 -13.38 -3.55 -10.37
C SER A 397 -13.80 -2.17 -10.86
N ALA A 398 -13.35 -1.76 -12.05
CA ALA A 398 -13.73 -0.48 -12.66
C ALA A 398 -15.21 -0.47 -13.07
N GLY A 399 -15.70 -1.54 -13.71
CA GLY A 399 -17.11 -1.70 -14.04
C GLY A 399 -17.99 -1.79 -12.79
N ASP A 400 -17.53 -2.49 -11.75
CA ASP A 400 -18.22 -2.53 -10.47
C ASP A 400 -18.29 -1.14 -9.81
N TYR A 401 -17.18 -0.39 -9.82
CA TYR A 401 -17.15 0.99 -9.31
C TYR A 401 -18.09 1.91 -10.08
N ILE A 402 -18.01 1.94 -11.42
CA ILE A 402 -18.84 2.79 -12.29
C ILE A 402 -20.32 2.50 -12.05
N SER A 403 -20.68 1.21 -11.92
CA SER A 403 -22.06 0.77 -11.73
C SER A 403 -22.60 0.96 -10.30
N SER A 404 -21.76 1.31 -9.33
CA SER A 404 -22.21 1.55 -7.94
C SER A 404 -23.00 2.85 -7.81
N HIS A 405 -24.05 2.83 -7.00
CA HIS A 405 -24.99 3.95 -6.83
C HIS A 405 -24.73 4.78 -5.56
N CYS A 406 -23.87 4.31 -4.67
CA CYS A 406 -23.52 5.00 -3.43
C CYS A 406 -22.54 6.17 -3.68
N TYR A 407 -22.36 7.03 -2.68
CA TYR A 407 -21.33 8.06 -2.74
C TYR A 407 -19.95 7.39 -2.76
N LYS A 408 -19.16 7.63 -3.81
CA LYS A 408 -17.94 6.87 -4.07
C LYS A 408 -16.72 7.75 -4.27
N VAL A 409 -15.65 7.34 -3.60
CA VAL A 409 -14.35 7.99 -3.59
C VAL A 409 -13.31 6.93 -3.89
N LEU A 410 -12.35 7.23 -4.75
CA LEU A 410 -11.16 6.42 -4.94
C LEU A 410 -9.91 7.21 -4.55
N ALA A 411 -8.91 6.52 -4.00
CA ALA A 411 -7.60 7.08 -3.77
C ALA A 411 -6.55 6.31 -4.57
N ALA A 412 -5.64 7.03 -5.24
CA ALA A 412 -4.62 6.42 -6.09
C ALA A 412 -3.31 7.19 -6.00
N ASP A 413 -2.20 6.47 -5.83
CA ASP A 413 -0.85 7.04 -5.99
C ASP A 413 -0.31 6.63 -7.37
N PRO A 414 -0.01 7.59 -8.26
CA PRO A 414 0.58 7.29 -9.57
C PRO A 414 2.00 6.71 -9.52
N ARG A 415 2.62 6.70 -8.33
CA ARG A 415 3.94 6.15 -8.03
C ARG A 415 3.85 4.95 -7.07
N ASP A 416 2.67 4.34 -6.95
CA ASP A 416 2.46 3.10 -6.21
C ASP A 416 3.44 2.01 -6.70
N ASP A 417 4.16 1.41 -5.77
CA ASP A 417 5.20 0.42 -6.02
C ASP A 417 4.65 -1.00 -6.22
N MET A 418 3.38 -1.23 -5.89
CA MET A 418 2.69 -2.51 -5.96
C MET A 418 1.70 -2.59 -7.12
N ILE A 419 1.05 -1.48 -7.49
CA ILE A 419 0.06 -1.40 -8.57
C ILE A 419 0.48 -0.31 -9.54
N ASP A 420 0.87 -0.68 -10.77
CA ASP A 420 1.21 0.31 -11.79
C ASP A 420 0.01 1.22 -12.06
N ASP A 421 0.26 2.52 -12.29
CA ASP A 421 -0.81 3.49 -12.51
C ASP A 421 -1.73 3.11 -13.68
N LEU A 422 -1.24 2.42 -14.73
CA LEU A 422 -2.10 1.88 -15.80
C LEU A 422 -3.05 0.77 -15.32
N ALA A 423 -2.61 -0.03 -14.34
CA ALA A 423 -3.42 -1.08 -13.73
C ALA A 423 -4.33 -0.56 -12.62
N SER A 424 -4.13 0.67 -12.14
CA SER A 424 -4.92 1.26 -11.06
C SER A 424 -6.40 1.38 -11.43
N LEU A 425 -7.25 1.35 -10.41
CA LEU A 425 -8.68 1.57 -10.58
C LEU A 425 -8.98 2.93 -11.24
N LYS A 426 -8.20 3.97 -10.93
CA LYS A 426 -8.30 5.30 -11.55
C LYS A 426 -8.20 5.21 -13.08
N SER A 427 -7.14 4.58 -13.59
CA SER A 427 -6.95 4.42 -15.03
C SER A 427 -8.00 3.49 -15.65
N GLY A 428 -8.38 2.42 -14.94
CA GLY A 428 -9.46 1.52 -15.35
C GLY A 428 -10.79 2.22 -15.57
N ILE A 429 -11.23 3.02 -14.59
CA ILE A 429 -12.46 3.83 -14.68
C ILE A 429 -12.38 4.79 -15.87
N ALA A 430 -11.27 5.53 -15.98
CA ALA A 430 -11.10 6.52 -17.04
C ALA A 430 -11.20 5.88 -18.43
N ILE A 431 -10.55 4.72 -18.62
CA ILE A 431 -10.57 3.98 -19.87
C ILE A 431 -11.95 3.38 -20.13
N GLN A 432 -12.60 2.78 -19.14
CA GLN A 432 -13.88 2.11 -19.31
C GLN A 432 -15.04 3.07 -19.59
N LEU A 433 -15.05 4.26 -18.98
CA LEU A 433 -16.01 5.32 -19.31
C LEU A 433 -15.88 5.75 -20.78
N PHE A 434 -14.65 5.80 -21.29
CA PHE A 434 -14.38 6.14 -22.68
C PHE A 434 -14.70 4.99 -23.64
N THR A 435 -14.25 3.77 -23.35
CA THR A 435 -14.42 2.64 -24.26
C THR A 435 -15.85 2.11 -24.26
N LYS A 436 -16.58 2.26 -23.14
CA LYS A 436 -17.88 1.61 -22.85
C LYS A 436 -17.83 0.09 -22.91
N GLN A 437 -16.65 -0.49 -22.76
CA GLN A 437 -16.45 -1.94 -22.75
C GLN A 437 -16.26 -2.44 -21.32
N SER A 438 -16.87 -3.58 -20.99
CA SER A 438 -16.57 -4.33 -19.77
C SER A 438 -15.09 -4.73 -19.72
N ALA A 439 -14.59 -5.06 -18.53
CA ALA A 439 -13.18 -5.44 -18.32
C ALA A 439 -12.61 -6.33 -19.43
N ILE A 440 -11.50 -5.88 -19.99
CA ILE A 440 -10.61 -6.68 -20.84
C ILE A 440 -9.38 -6.99 -19.97
N PRO A 441 -8.84 -8.23 -19.97
CA PRO A 441 -7.71 -8.60 -19.12
C PRO A 441 -6.42 -7.80 -19.39
N TYR A 442 -6.40 -7.03 -20.48
CA TYR A 442 -5.40 -6.03 -20.76
C TYR A 442 -6.01 -4.89 -21.58
N ILE A 443 -5.52 -3.67 -21.38
CA ILE A 443 -5.90 -2.53 -22.22
C ILE A 443 -5.34 -2.74 -23.65
N ASP A 444 -6.21 -3.06 -24.60
CA ASP A 444 -5.86 -3.22 -26.02
C ASP A 444 -5.65 -1.84 -26.67
N PRO A 445 -4.44 -1.53 -27.20
CA PRO A 445 -4.20 -0.28 -27.90
C PRO A 445 -5.15 -0.04 -29.09
N ALA A 446 -5.69 -1.09 -29.72
CA ALA A 446 -6.62 -0.95 -30.85
C ALA A 446 -7.95 -0.27 -30.47
N LEU A 447 -8.32 -0.27 -29.18
CA LEU A 447 -9.53 0.41 -28.67
C LEU A 447 -9.51 1.91 -28.93
N PHE A 448 -8.32 2.45 -29.14
CA PHE A 448 -8.03 3.86 -29.27
C PHE A 448 -7.81 4.32 -30.72
N GLU A 449 -7.79 3.38 -31.68
CA GLU A 449 -7.54 3.69 -33.09
C GLU A 449 -8.79 4.15 -33.85
N LYS A 450 -9.98 4.01 -33.25
CA LYS A 450 -11.27 4.31 -33.91
C LYS A 450 -12.09 5.40 -33.24
N LYS A 451 -11.64 5.91 -32.09
CA LYS A 451 -12.34 6.94 -31.33
C LYS A 451 -11.44 8.18 -31.22
N SER A 452 -12.00 9.34 -31.55
CA SER A 452 -11.37 10.63 -31.30
C SER A 452 -11.38 10.95 -29.80
N PHE A 453 -10.24 11.34 -29.25
CA PHE A 453 -10.05 11.80 -27.87
C PHE A 453 -10.25 13.32 -27.80
N ILE A 454 -9.84 13.95 -26.69
CA ILE A 454 -9.45 15.37 -26.68
C ILE A 454 -8.62 15.75 -27.93
N LEU A 455 -7.74 14.85 -28.38
CA LEU A 455 -6.97 14.96 -29.61
C LEU A 455 -7.51 13.99 -30.68
N ASN A 456 -7.42 14.40 -31.95
CA ASN A 456 -7.54 13.44 -33.05
C ASN A 456 -6.31 12.51 -33.08
N ILE A 457 -6.40 11.40 -33.82
CA ILE A 457 -5.37 10.36 -33.83
C ILE A 457 -4.03 10.89 -34.36
N GLU A 458 -4.05 11.75 -35.38
CA GLU A 458 -2.81 12.32 -35.93
C GLU A 458 -2.08 13.21 -34.92
N ASP A 459 -2.82 14.07 -34.23
CA ASP A 459 -2.27 14.95 -33.19
C ASP A 459 -1.76 14.13 -32.00
N LEU A 460 -2.49 13.08 -31.60
CA LEU A 460 -2.06 12.14 -30.57
C LEU A 460 -0.74 11.43 -30.96
N ASP A 461 -0.64 10.93 -32.18
CA ASP A 461 0.55 10.24 -32.69
C ASP A 461 1.75 11.18 -32.72
N ARG A 462 1.57 12.41 -33.22
CA ARG A 462 2.61 13.45 -33.22
C ARG A 462 3.06 13.78 -31.81
N ALA A 463 2.12 13.98 -30.88
CA ALA A 463 2.42 14.28 -29.48
C ALA A 463 3.21 13.14 -28.82
N VAL A 464 2.79 11.89 -29.00
CA VAL A 464 3.47 10.71 -28.45
C VAL A 464 4.90 10.59 -28.98
N GLU A 465 5.13 10.84 -30.26
CA GLU A 465 6.47 10.82 -30.84
C GLU A 465 7.37 11.94 -30.29
N VAL A 466 6.83 13.14 -30.10
CA VAL A 466 7.54 14.24 -29.42
C VAL A 466 7.89 13.87 -27.97
N LEU A 467 6.93 13.35 -27.21
CA LEU A 467 7.15 12.93 -25.82
C LEU A 467 8.21 11.81 -25.72
N LYS A 468 8.26 10.87 -26.67
CA LYS A 468 9.33 9.85 -26.73
C LYS A 468 10.70 10.49 -26.93
N ARG A 469 10.82 11.42 -27.88
CA ARG A 469 12.09 12.10 -28.18
C ARG A 469 12.57 12.95 -27.00
N LEU A 470 11.69 13.77 -26.43
CA LEU A 470 11.98 14.58 -25.24
C LEU A 470 12.28 13.70 -24.01
N GLY A 471 11.56 12.61 -23.82
CA GLY A 471 11.79 11.70 -22.69
C GLY A 471 13.16 11.01 -22.74
N ASN A 472 13.59 10.56 -23.93
CA ASN A 472 14.95 10.02 -24.11
C ASN A 472 16.02 11.08 -23.84
N LEU A 473 15.80 12.32 -24.28
CA LEU A 473 16.69 13.46 -24.06
C LEU A 473 16.81 13.80 -22.56
N ILE A 474 15.68 14.06 -21.90
CA ILE A 474 15.59 14.40 -20.47
C ILE A 474 16.24 13.31 -19.61
N LYS A 475 15.90 12.04 -19.87
CA LYS A 475 16.46 10.90 -19.11
C LYS A 475 17.96 10.75 -19.30
N GLY A 476 18.47 10.99 -20.50
CA GLY A 476 19.90 11.01 -20.79
C GLY A 476 20.64 12.10 -20.00
N MET A 477 20.08 13.30 -19.98
CA MET A 477 20.69 14.45 -19.31
C MET A 477 20.62 14.37 -17.79
N ILE A 478 19.47 14.01 -17.22
CA ILE A 478 19.34 13.85 -15.76
C ILE A 478 20.34 12.83 -15.22
N ARG A 479 20.54 11.70 -15.94
CA ARG A 479 21.56 10.71 -15.56
C ARG A 479 22.98 11.26 -15.57
N ALA A 480 23.31 12.11 -16.54
CA ALA A 480 24.63 12.75 -16.61
C ALA A 480 24.83 13.85 -15.58
N MET A 481 23.76 14.50 -15.11
CA MET A 481 23.84 15.49 -14.04
C MET A 481 23.92 14.85 -12.64
N GLN A 482 23.38 13.65 -12.46
CA GLN A 482 23.36 12.93 -11.17
C GLN A 482 24.59 12.03 -10.93
N SER A 483 25.49 11.91 -11.90
CA SER A 483 26.64 11.03 -11.80
C SER A 483 27.80 11.66 -11.01
N GLN A 484 28.55 10.83 -10.28
CA GLN A 484 29.65 11.27 -9.41
C GLN A 484 30.74 12.03 -10.20
N PRO A 485 31.51 12.94 -9.56
CA PRO A 485 32.52 13.79 -10.23
C PRO A 485 33.61 13.04 -11.01
N ASN A 486 33.85 11.77 -10.68
CA ASN A 486 34.85 10.90 -11.33
C ASN A 486 34.24 9.94 -12.38
N SER A 487 33.01 10.16 -12.83
CA SER A 487 32.36 9.32 -13.85
C SER A 487 32.50 9.93 -15.25
N GLU A 488 32.58 9.09 -16.30
CA GLU A 488 32.59 9.50 -17.71
C GLU A 488 31.26 10.12 -18.20
N ALA A 489 30.28 10.31 -17.30
CA ALA A 489 28.96 10.80 -17.62
C ALA A 489 28.89 12.33 -17.45
N THR A 490 28.98 13.04 -18.57
CA THR A 490 28.87 14.50 -18.69
C THR A 490 27.68 14.87 -19.59
N PRO A 491 27.18 16.12 -19.58
CA PRO A 491 26.18 16.56 -20.56
C PRO A 491 26.60 16.27 -22.01
N GLU A 492 27.89 16.42 -22.30
CA GLU A 492 28.49 16.05 -23.58
C GLU A 492 28.38 14.54 -23.89
N SER A 493 28.65 13.66 -22.92
CA SER A 493 28.52 12.21 -23.11
C SER A 493 27.06 11.77 -23.30
N ALA A 494 26.11 12.43 -22.62
CA ALA A 494 24.68 12.22 -22.80
C ALA A 494 24.23 12.60 -24.21
N ILE A 495 24.67 13.76 -24.70
CA ILE A 495 24.33 14.25 -26.05
C ILE A 495 25.00 13.41 -27.14
N LYS A 496 26.24 12.93 -26.91
CA LYS A 496 26.88 11.92 -27.76
C LYS A 496 26.10 10.60 -27.80
N ALA A 497 25.52 10.15 -26.67
CA ALA A 497 24.68 8.97 -26.63
C ALA A 497 23.35 9.17 -27.40
N ILE A 498 22.73 10.35 -27.28
CA ILE A 498 21.53 10.74 -28.06
C ILE A 498 21.83 10.77 -29.56
N LYS A 499 22.98 11.33 -29.95
CA LYS A 499 23.49 11.32 -31.33
C LYS A 499 23.65 9.90 -31.86
N LYS A 500 24.15 8.98 -31.04
CA LYS A 500 24.31 7.55 -31.39
C LYS A 500 22.97 6.83 -31.56
N GLN A 501 21.95 7.21 -30.78
CA GLN A 501 20.60 6.65 -30.87
C GLN A 501 19.78 7.19 -32.06
N LYS A 502 20.28 8.23 -32.77
CA LYS A 502 19.62 8.88 -33.91
C LYS A 502 18.20 9.40 -33.59
N VAL A 503 17.93 9.71 -32.33
CA VAL A 503 16.64 10.26 -31.88
C VAL A 503 16.44 11.68 -32.42
N TYR A 504 17.50 12.47 -32.44
CA TYR A 504 17.57 13.79 -33.05
C TYR A 504 18.68 13.83 -34.11
N LYS A 505 18.53 14.72 -35.10
CA LYS A 505 19.60 15.06 -36.02
C LYS A 505 20.58 16.00 -35.29
N CYS A 506 21.81 15.53 -35.10
CA CYS A 506 22.90 16.29 -34.45
C CYS A 506 23.97 16.68 -35.48
N GLY A 507 24.48 17.90 -35.38
CA GLY A 507 25.53 18.50 -36.20
C GLY A 507 26.90 18.40 -35.52
N ASN A 508 27.71 19.45 -35.62
CA ASN A 508 28.95 19.61 -34.86
C ASN A 508 28.70 20.62 -33.73
N GLU A 509 28.07 20.18 -32.65
CA GLU A 509 27.77 21.02 -31.48
C GLU A 509 29.04 21.38 -30.68
N SER A 510 29.14 22.63 -30.23
CA SER A 510 30.23 23.13 -29.36
C SER A 510 29.97 22.84 -27.88
N LEU A 511 30.97 23.08 -27.02
CA LEU A 511 30.82 22.87 -25.56
C LEU A 511 29.72 23.77 -24.97
N ASP A 512 29.70 25.04 -25.35
CA ASP A 512 28.70 26.04 -24.93
C ASP A 512 27.28 25.67 -25.38
N ASP A 513 27.15 24.98 -26.53
CA ASP A 513 25.85 24.48 -26.99
C ASP A 513 25.32 23.38 -26.06
N TYR A 514 26.19 22.54 -25.50
CA TYR A 514 25.78 21.46 -24.59
C TYR A 514 25.23 21.99 -23.26
N GLU A 515 25.82 23.06 -22.71
CA GLU A 515 25.35 23.69 -21.48
C GLU A 515 23.96 24.34 -21.67
N LYS A 516 23.78 25.10 -22.76
CA LYS A 516 22.47 25.70 -23.09
C LYS A 516 21.38 24.66 -23.34
N ILE A 517 21.73 23.54 -23.97
CA ILE A 517 20.79 22.43 -24.17
C ILE A 517 20.44 21.77 -22.83
N ALA A 518 21.40 21.62 -21.91
CA ALA A 518 21.12 21.07 -20.59
C ALA A 518 20.15 21.97 -19.81
N GLU A 519 20.36 23.29 -19.85
CA GLU A 519 19.49 24.28 -19.21
C GLU A 519 18.04 24.20 -19.72
N ILE A 520 17.82 24.31 -21.04
CA ILE A 520 16.46 24.23 -21.59
C ILE A 520 15.79 22.88 -21.30
N VAL A 521 16.55 21.77 -21.25
CA VAL A 521 15.99 20.45 -20.97
C VAL A 521 15.54 20.33 -19.51
N VAL A 522 16.29 20.92 -18.58
CA VAL A 522 15.87 21.02 -17.16
C VAL A 522 14.62 21.89 -17.05
N ASP A 523 14.57 23.03 -17.73
CA ASP A 523 13.41 23.92 -17.69
C ASP A 523 12.16 23.27 -18.30
N VAL A 524 12.29 22.59 -19.44
CA VAL A 524 11.20 21.81 -20.03
C VAL A 524 10.75 20.71 -19.08
N HIS A 525 11.68 19.97 -18.46
CA HIS A 525 11.31 18.95 -17.47
C HIS A 525 10.52 19.55 -16.31
N ASN A 526 10.95 20.71 -15.80
CA ASN A 526 10.27 21.43 -14.73
C ASN A 526 8.87 21.86 -15.16
N VAL A 527 8.70 22.45 -16.35
CA VAL A 527 7.36 22.83 -16.86
C VAL A 527 6.45 21.60 -16.97
N LEU A 528 6.93 20.50 -17.54
CA LEU A 528 6.16 19.26 -17.66
C LEU A 528 5.88 18.58 -16.30
N ALA A 529 6.67 18.88 -15.26
CA ALA A 529 6.41 18.41 -13.92
C ALA A 529 5.24 19.17 -13.24
N HIS A 530 4.91 20.38 -13.69
CA HIS A 530 3.76 21.15 -13.19
C HIS A 530 2.43 20.75 -13.86
N LEU A 531 2.48 20.13 -15.05
CA LEU A 531 1.28 19.62 -15.75
C LEU A 531 0.81 18.31 -15.12
N ASP A 532 -0.15 18.41 -14.21
CA ASP A 532 -0.69 17.29 -13.43
C ASP A 532 -2.05 16.79 -13.95
N ALA A 533 -2.27 15.48 -13.92
CA ALA A 533 -3.59 14.87 -14.04
C ALA A 533 -3.78 13.80 -12.97
N GLY A 534 -4.69 14.04 -12.03
CA GLY A 534 -4.96 13.11 -10.92
C GLY A 534 -3.70 12.66 -10.17
N GLY A 535 -2.79 13.61 -9.90
CA GLY A 535 -1.52 13.41 -9.19
C GLY A 535 -0.35 12.92 -10.06
N LYS A 536 -0.59 12.65 -11.35
CA LYS A 536 0.45 12.21 -12.28
C LYS A 536 0.91 13.36 -13.16
N SER A 537 2.14 13.81 -12.97
CA SER A 537 2.73 14.80 -13.86
C SER A 537 3.04 14.23 -15.25
N LEU A 538 2.96 15.08 -16.27
CA LEU A 538 3.33 14.72 -17.64
C LEU A 538 4.81 14.32 -17.74
N SER A 539 5.67 14.89 -16.89
CA SER A 539 7.09 14.50 -16.81
C SER A 539 7.32 13.05 -16.39
N ILE A 540 6.45 12.46 -15.56
CA ILE A 540 6.54 11.04 -15.16
C ILE A 540 6.32 10.12 -16.37
N ILE A 541 5.38 10.49 -17.26
CA ILE A 541 5.00 9.71 -18.44
C ILE A 541 6.19 9.51 -19.39
N LEU A 542 7.06 10.50 -19.50
CA LEU A 542 8.26 10.48 -20.35
C LEU A 542 9.20 9.32 -20.04
N SER A 543 9.15 8.79 -18.81
CA SER A 543 10.00 7.68 -18.36
C SER A 543 9.37 6.29 -18.54
N SER A 544 8.09 6.24 -18.92
CA SER A 544 7.29 5.00 -18.98
C SER A 544 7.63 4.11 -20.17
N LYS A 545 7.58 2.79 -19.94
CA LYS A 545 7.66 1.76 -20.98
C LYS A 545 6.47 1.83 -21.95
N TYR A 546 5.31 2.27 -21.47
CA TYR A 546 4.04 2.31 -22.21
C TYR A 546 3.59 3.76 -22.43
N ILE A 547 4.46 4.60 -23.00
CA ILE A 547 4.24 6.05 -23.10
C ILE A 547 2.92 6.44 -23.78
N ARG A 548 2.52 5.75 -24.87
CA ARG A 548 1.26 6.00 -25.57
C ARG A 548 0.05 5.78 -24.66
N LEU A 549 -0.02 4.61 -24.02
CA LEU A 549 -1.14 4.26 -23.13
C LEU A 549 -1.17 5.16 -21.89
N ASN A 550 0.00 5.50 -21.34
CA ASN A 550 0.09 6.42 -20.21
C ASN A 550 -0.38 7.83 -20.58
N PHE A 551 -0.03 8.31 -21.77
CA PHE A 551 -0.49 9.61 -22.24
C PHE A 551 -2.00 9.62 -22.51
N ILE A 552 -2.55 8.54 -23.08
CA ILE A 552 -4.00 8.37 -23.23
C ILE A 552 -4.70 8.37 -21.87
N ALA A 553 -4.22 7.55 -20.92
CA ALA A 553 -4.79 7.51 -19.57
C ALA A 553 -4.73 8.88 -18.88
N TRP A 554 -3.61 9.61 -19.05
CA TRP A 554 -3.45 10.97 -18.53
C TRP A 554 -4.46 11.96 -19.13
N LEU A 555 -4.69 11.90 -20.45
CA LEU A 555 -5.72 12.71 -21.13
C LEU A 555 -7.14 12.40 -20.65
N LEU A 556 -7.45 11.14 -20.35
CA LEU A 556 -8.76 10.77 -19.81
C LEU A 556 -8.91 11.21 -18.36
N VAL A 557 -7.88 11.04 -17.53
CA VAL A 557 -7.88 11.46 -16.12
C VAL A 557 -8.03 12.97 -15.98
N ILE A 558 -7.35 13.78 -16.81
CA ILE A 558 -7.45 15.25 -16.74
C ILE A 558 -8.84 15.75 -17.18
N ASP A 559 -9.52 15.06 -18.10
CA ASP A 559 -10.89 15.40 -18.51
C ASP A 559 -11.93 15.04 -17.45
N ILE A 560 -11.71 13.92 -16.74
CA ILE A 560 -12.64 13.41 -15.73
C ILE A 560 -12.48 14.16 -14.40
N TRP A 561 -11.27 14.14 -13.84
CA TRP A 561 -11.00 14.66 -12.49
C TRP A 561 -10.15 15.94 -12.47
N GLY A 562 -9.42 16.23 -13.55
CA GLY A 562 -8.49 17.36 -13.59
C GLY A 562 -7.21 17.12 -12.78
N SER A 563 -6.61 18.20 -12.27
CA SER A 563 -5.35 18.18 -11.53
C SER A 563 -5.56 18.05 -10.01
N ASP A 564 -4.54 17.56 -9.33
CA ASP A 564 -4.47 17.46 -7.87
C ASP A 564 -4.54 18.84 -7.18
N CYS A 565 -5.58 19.04 -6.38
CA CYS A 565 -5.79 20.24 -5.58
C CYS A 565 -5.14 20.06 -4.19
N ASN A 566 -3.83 20.36 -4.09
CA ASN A 566 -3.05 20.28 -2.84
C ASN A 566 -3.35 21.42 -1.84
N GLU A 567 -4.62 21.78 -1.67
CA GLU A 567 -5.05 22.91 -0.85
C GLU A 567 -6.21 22.49 0.06
N TYR A 568 -6.31 23.11 1.24
CA TYR A 568 -7.48 22.97 2.11
C TYR A 568 -8.65 23.71 1.47
N THR A 569 -9.41 23.03 0.60
CA THR A 569 -10.56 23.59 -0.11
C THR A 569 -11.87 23.02 0.42
N GLU A 570 -12.91 23.86 0.51
CA GLU A 570 -14.29 23.41 0.76
C GLU A 570 -14.94 22.83 -0.51
N ASN A 571 -14.50 23.30 -1.67
CA ASN A 571 -14.96 22.83 -2.95
C ASN A 571 -14.05 21.69 -3.45
N LEU A 572 -14.58 20.46 -3.41
CA LEU A 572 -13.87 19.24 -3.83
C LEU A 572 -13.85 19.07 -5.37
N ASP A 573 -14.50 19.96 -6.11
CA ASP A 573 -14.69 19.86 -7.56
C ASP A 573 -13.76 20.81 -8.36
N LEU A 574 -12.72 21.36 -7.72
CA LEU A 574 -11.81 22.36 -8.31
C LEU A 574 -10.73 21.79 -9.25
N GLY A 575 -10.61 20.46 -9.36
CA GLY A 575 -9.53 19.83 -10.12
C GLY A 575 -9.46 20.27 -11.59
N LYS A 576 -10.63 20.44 -12.23
CA LYS A 576 -10.72 20.88 -13.63
C LYS A 576 -10.35 22.36 -13.82
N VAL A 577 -10.84 23.23 -12.94
CA VAL A 577 -10.45 24.66 -12.93
C VAL A 577 -8.94 24.78 -12.76
N LYS A 578 -8.36 24.03 -11.81
CA LYS A 578 -6.92 24.03 -11.58
C LYS A 578 -6.13 23.51 -12.78
N SER A 579 -6.64 22.50 -13.48
CA SER A 579 -5.97 21.95 -14.65
C SER A 579 -5.92 22.95 -15.80
N LEU A 580 -7.00 23.72 -16.03
CA LEU A 580 -7.03 24.81 -17.00
C LEU A 580 -5.99 25.90 -16.67
N GLU A 581 -5.95 26.36 -15.42
CA GLU A 581 -4.97 27.36 -14.96
C GLU A 581 -3.53 26.89 -15.15
N LEU A 582 -3.21 25.68 -14.68
CA LEU A 582 -1.88 25.10 -14.79
C LEU A 582 -1.47 24.89 -16.25
N MET A 583 -2.40 24.43 -17.09
CA MET A 583 -2.13 24.19 -18.50
C MET A 583 -1.85 25.50 -19.24
N LYS A 584 -2.64 26.54 -18.99
CA LYS A 584 -2.41 27.88 -19.53
C LYS A 584 -1.05 28.44 -19.12
N TYR A 585 -0.70 28.33 -17.83
CA TYR A 585 0.61 28.74 -17.32
C TYR A 585 1.76 28.00 -18.02
N CYS A 586 1.66 26.67 -18.14
CA CYS A 586 2.72 25.87 -18.77
C CYS A 586 2.86 26.16 -20.27
N ILE A 587 1.76 26.40 -20.99
CA ILE A 587 1.80 26.85 -22.39
C ILE A 587 2.58 28.17 -22.52
N GLU A 588 2.34 29.14 -21.63
CA GLU A 588 3.06 30.41 -21.61
C GLU A 588 4.57 30.22 -21.34
N CYS A 589 4.92 29.36 -20.36
CA CYS A 589 6.31 29.01 -20.08
C CYS A 589 7.01 28.39 -21.28
N LEU A 590 6.37 27.45 -21.98
CA LEU A 590 6.94 26.83 -23.18
C LEU A 590 7.13 27.85 -24.31
N LYS A 591 6.17 28.75 -24.53
CA LYS A 591 6.31 29.85 -25.50
C LYS A 591 7.49 30.76 -25.17
N ASN A 592 7.69 31.07 -23.89
CA ASN A 592 8.83 31.87 -23.43
C ASN A 592 10.16 31.16 -23.70
N LEU A 593 10.29 29.87 -23.33
CA LEU A 593 11.49 29.07 -23.60
C LEU A 593 11.83 29.00 -25.11
N ILE A 594 10.80 28.82 -25.95
CA ILE A 594 10.93 28.84 -27.41
C ILE A 594 11.45 30.21 -27.88
N SER A 595 10.87 31.31 -27.38
CA SER A 595 11.24 32.66 -27.79
C SER A 595 12.68 33.03 -27.43
N GLN A 596 13.15 32.62 -26.25
CA GLN A 596 14.49 32.90 -25.73
C GLN A 596 15.58 32.16 -26.53
N ASN A 597 15.26 30.99 -27.09
CA ASN A 597 16.22 30.12 -27.76
C ASN A 597 16.11 30.14 -29.30
N LYS A 598 15.22 30.95 -29.88
CA LYS A 598 14.89 30.97 -31.32
C LYS A 598 16.08 31.25 -32.26
N ILE A 599 17.08 32.01 -31.80
CA ILE A 599 18.22 32.46 -32.63
C ILE A 599 19.42 31.49 -32.53
N CYS A 600 19.27 30.35 -31.84
CA CYS A 600 20.38 29.41 -31.67
C CYS A 600 20.75 28.70 -32.99
N PRO A 601 22.01 28.78 -33.47
CA PRO A 601 22.45 28.10 -34.69
C PRO A 601 22.64 26.59 -34.50
N CYS A 602 22.58 26.08 -33.27
CA CYS A 602 22.74 24.66 -32.95
C CYS A 602 21.59 23.82 -33.53
N THR A 603 21.92 22.81 -34.35
CA THR A 603 20.94 21.93 -35.00
C THR A 603 20.10 21.12 -34.01
N LEU A 604 20.70 20.67 -32.91
CA LEU A 604 19.99 19.93 -31.87
C LEU A 604 19.00 20.86 -31.13
N MET A 605 19.41 22.09 -30.81
CA MET A 605 18.52 23.10 -30.22
C MET A 605 17.34 23.41 -31.14
N GLN A 606 17.57 23.58 -32.44
CA GLN A 606 16.49 23.81 -33.42
C GLN A 606 15.49 22.64 -33.47
N ALA A 607 15.98 21.41 -33.38
CA ALA A 607 15.11 20.23 -33.34
C ALA A 607 14.30 20.13 -32.03
N ILE A 608 14.92 20.49 -30.89
CA ILE A 608 14.21 20.59 -29.60
C ILE A 608 13.13 21.67 -29.68
N ILE A 609 13.43 22.85 -30.21
CA ILE A 609 12.46 23.94 -30.38
C ILE A 609 11.29 23.52 -31.28
N ALA A 610 11.55 22.79 -32.37
CA ALA A 610 10.49 22.26 -33.22
C ALA A 610 9.56 21.29 -32.46
N ASP A 611 10.13 20.42 -31.62
CA ASP A 611 9.37 19.53 -30.75
C ASP A 611 8.57 20.30 -29.69
N LEU A 612 9.14 21.36 -29.11
CA LEU A 612 8.44 22.24 -28.16
C LEU A 612 7.28 23.00 -28.82
N HIS A 613 7.40 23.42 -30.08
CA HIS A 613 6.28 23.99 -30.82
C HIS A 613 5.11 23.00 -30.95
N ILE A 614 5.39 21.77 -31.39
CA ILE A 614 4.37 20.71 -31.52
C ILE A 614 3.72 20.43 -30.16
N LEU A 615 4.52 20.34 -29.09
CA LEU A 615 4.01 20.10 -27.74
C LEU A 615 3.13 21.27 -27.25
N THR A 616 3.56 22.52 -27.48
CA THR A 616 2.80 23.71 -27.10
C THR A 616 1.47 23.78 -27.84
N ASP A 617 1.46 23.51 -29.14
CA ASP A 617 0.24 23.47 -29.95
C ASP A 617 -0.70 22.34 -29.50
N THR A 618 -0.14 21.18 -29.16
CA THR A 618 -0.90 20.05 -28.61
C THR A 618 -1.56 20.42 -27.29
N LEU A 619 -0.81 21.03 -26.36
CA LEU A 619 -1.33 21.47 -25.07
C LEU A 619 -2.40 22.55 -25.22
N ALA A 620 -2.23 23.48 -26.18
CA ALA A 620 -3.27 24.48 -26.48
C ALA A 620 -4.56 23.85 -27.01
N LYS A 621 -4.47 22.82 -27.87
CA LYS A 621 -5.64 22.05 -28.33
C LYS A 621 -6.33 21.35 -27.16
N ILE A 622 -5.57 20.75 -26.25
CA ILE A 622 -6.11 20.11 -25.04
C ILE A 622 -6.81 21.15 -24.17
N HIS A 623 -6.17 22.27 -23.87
CA HIS A 623 -6.71 23.35 -23.05
C HIS A 623 -8.07 23.83 -23.59
N ASN A 624 -8.12 24.21 -24.88
CA ASN A 624 -9.34 24.70 -25.51
C ASN A 624 -10.48 23.68 -25.43
N LYS A 625 -10.17 22.38 -25.58
CA LYS A 625 -11.17 21.31 -25.51
C LYS A 625 -11.67 21.01 -24.09
N LEU A 626 -10.83 21.23 -23.08
CA LEU A 626 -11.25 21.15 -21.69
C LEU A 626 -12.14 22.36 -21.33
N GLU A 627 -11.77 23.56 -21.78
CA GLU A 627 -12.51 24.81 -21.54
C GLU A 627 -13.88 24.82 -22.25
N GLU A 628 -13.96 24.36 -23.50
CA GLU A 628 -15.23 24.17 -24.23
C GLU A 628 -16.19 23.24 -23.47
N GLY A 629 -15.66 22.19 -22.83
CA GLY A 629 -16.47 21.21 -22.08
C GLY A 629 -16.99 21.70 -20.73
N GLU A 630 -16.36 22.70 -20.11
CA GLU A 630 -16.93 23.36 -18.93
C GLU A 630 -18.03 24.35 -19.32
N ASN A 631 -17.81 25.12 -20.39
CA ASN A 631 -18.74 26.14 -20.86
C ASN A 631 -19.98 25.56 -21.56
N SER A 632 -19.92 24.36 -22.15
CA SER A 632 -21.04 23.72 -22.84
C SER A 632 -22.12 23.12 -21.90
N THR A 633 -21.95 23.25 -20.58
CA THR A 633 -23.08 23.07 -19.65
C THR A 633 -24.15 24.15 -19.80
N GLU A 634 -23.87 25.23 -20.57
CA GLU A 634 -24.87 26.11 -21.17
C GLU A 634 -24.98 25.86 -22.68
N ALA A 635 -26.18 25.45 -23.10
CA ALA A 635 -26.62 25.02 -24.43
C ALA A 635 -25.90 25.65 -25.65
N ASN A 636 -25.45 24.81 -26.60
CA ASN A 636 -25.38 25.18 -28.01
C ASN A 636 -25.55 23.98 -28.95
N GLU A 637 -26.58 24.06 -29.80
CA GLU A 637 -26.93 23.12 -30.86
C GLU A 637 -26.12 23.41 -32.14
N SER A 638 -24.93 22.83 -32.28
CA SER A 638 -24.33 22.57 -33.60
C SER A 638 -23.33 21.42 -33.52
N LEU A 639 -23.84 20.20 -33.69
CA LEU A 639 -23.08 18.97 -33.45
C LEU A 639 -22.11 18.63 -34.59
N SER A 640 -20.82 18.60 -34.26
CA SER A 640 -19.88 17.72 -34.93
C SER A 640 -20.07 16.28 -34.40
N SER A 641 -19.65 15.25 -35.15
CA SER A 641 -19.70 13.84 -34.67
C SER A 641 -18.91 13.63 -33.37
N PHE A 642 -18.03 14.55 -33.02
CA PHE A 642 -17.22 14.57 -31.81
C PHE A 642 -18.03 14.98 -30.56
N ASP A 643 -18.90 15.99 -30.68
CA ASP A 643 -19.65 16.55 -29.56
C ASP A 643 -20.72 15.56 -29.03
N SER A 644 -21.29 14.75 -29.94
CA SER A 644 -22.22 13.67 -29.58
C SER A 644 -21.61 12.58 -28.67
N PHE A 645 -20.28 12.45 -28.66
CA PHE A 645 -19.60 11.42 -27.87
C PHE A 645 -19.39 11.86 -26.42
N LYS A 646 -19.02 13.14 -26.20
CA LYS A 646 -18.83 13.72 -24.85
C LYS A 646 -20.16 13.77 -24.08
N GLU A 647 -21.27 14.08 -24.76
CA GLU A 647 -22.63 14.01 -24.20
C GLU A 647 -23.04 12.59 -23.74
N SER A 648 -22.32 11.55 -24.18
CA SER A 648 -22.64 10.15 -23.88
C SER A 648 -21.85 9.57 -22.70
N ILE A 649 -20.93 10.33 -22.08
CA ILE A 649 -20.13 9.91 -20.92
C ILE A 649 -20.78 10.46 -19.65
N ASP A 650 -21.19 9.56 -18.75
CA ASP A 650 -21.68 9.95 -17.43
C ASP A 650 -20.50 10.17 -16.47
N TYR A 651 -19.99 11.42 -16.42
CA TYR A 651 -18.90 11.79 -15.51
C TYR A 651 -19.26 11.61 -14.03
N SER A 652 -20.54 11.66 -13.66
CA SER A 652 -20.94 11.46 -12.26
C SER A 652 -20.63 10.04 -11.77
N SER A 653 -20.67 9.06 -12.68
CA SER A 653 -20.34 7.67 -12.38
C SER A 653 -18.85 7.44 -12.08
N ALA A 654 -17.97 8.41 -12.39
CA ALA A 654 -16.54 8.36 -12.08
C ALA A 654 -16.24 8.58 -10.59
N GLY A 655 -17.16 9.18 -9.84
CA GLY A 655 -16.95 9.52 -8.43
C GLY A 655 -15.81 10.51 -8.22
N TYR A 656 -15.29 10.55 -6.99
CA TYR A 656 -14.23 11.48 -6.59
C TYR A 656 -12.87 10.79 -6.53
N LEU A 657 -11.82 11.51 -6.96
CA LEU A 657 -10.44 11.04 -6.88
C LEU A 657 -9.67 11.82 -5.81
N ILE A 658 -9.01 11.10 -4.91
CA ILE A 658 -7.98 11.63 -4.00
C ILE A 658 -6.61 11.17 -4.53
N PRO A 659 -5.84 12.04 -5.20
CA PRO A 659 -4.47 11.73 -5.59
C PRO A 659 -3.59 11.58 -4.34
N LEU A 660 -2.81 10.50 -4.28
CA LEU A 660 -1.91 10.21 -3.16
C LEU A 660 -0.44 10.35 -3.56
N LYS A 661 0.42 10.55 -2.56
CA LYS A 661 1.89 10.69 -2.75
C LYS A 661 2.75 9.80 -1.84
N ASN A 662 2.14 8.87 -1.13
CA ASN A 662 2.72 8.13 0.00
C ASN A 662 3.04 6.64 -0.30
N GLY A 663 2.81 6.16 -1.53
CA GLY A 663 3.02 4.78 -1.95
C GLY A 663 1.93 3.82 -1.45
N HIS A 664 2.10 2.52 -1.74
CA HIS A 664 1.02 1.53 -1.55
C HIS A 664 0.55 1.39 -0.09
N ASN A 665 1.48 1.46 0.85
CA ASN A 665 1.23 1.30 2.29
C ASN A 665 1.48 2.60 3.08
N GLY A 666 1.57 3.75 2.39
CA GLY A 666 1.81 5.04 3.01
C GLY A 666 0.64 5.51 3.88
N ILE A 667 0.98 6.32 4.89
CA ILE A 667 0.05 7.06 5.75
C ILE A 667 -0.40 8.31 5.00
N LEU A 668 -1.69 8.64 5.05
CA LEU A 668 -2.21 9.88 4.47
C LEU A 668 -1.52 11.10 5.09
N SER A 669 -1.13 12.04 4.25
CA SER A 669 -0.76 13.39 4.67
C SER A 669 -1.94 14.10 5.34
N SER A 670 -1.66 15.19 6.05
CA SER A 670 -2.72 15.98 6.69
C SER A 670 -3.75 16.52 5.68
N ILE A 671 -3.29 16.89 4.48
CA ILE A 671 -4.16 17.39 3.40
C ILE A 671 -5.01 16.25 2.83
N GLU A 672 -4.40 15.11 2.48
CA GLU A 672 -5.11 13.93 1.97
C GLU A 672 -6.16 13.42 2.99
N ARG A 673 -5.80 13.39 4.28
CA ARG A 673 -6.71 13.05 5.38
C ARG A 673 -7.87 14.04 5.46
N HIS A 674 -7.59 15.34 5.39
CA HIS A 674 -8.62 16.37 5.44
C HIS A 674 -9.62 16.26 4.27
N ILE A 675 -9.12 16.02 3.05
CA ILE A 675 -9.96 15.79 1.87
C ILE A 675 -10.86 14.56 2.10
N TYR A 676 -10.30 13.47 2.64
CA TYR A 676 -11.09 12.28 2.92
C TYR A 676 -12.16 12.51 3.99
N GLU A 677 -11.85 13.23 5.07
CA GLU A 677 -12.82 13.64 6.10
C GLU A 677 -13.96 14.46 5.49
N ARG A 678 -13.68 15.36 4.54
CA ARG A 678 -14.72 16.13 3.83
C ARG A 678 -15.65 15.24 3.02
N HIS A 679 -15.12 14.19 2.38
CA HIS A 679 -15.97 13.20 1.70
C HIS A 679 -16.84 12.42 2.68
N LEU A 680 -16.31 12.03 3.84
CA LEU A 680 -17.09 11.38 4.90
C LEU A 680 -18.21 12.30 5.41
N ALA A 681 -17.95 13.61 5.54
CA ALA A 681 -18.96 14.60 5.92
C ALA A 681 -20.05 14.75 4.83
N ARG A 682 -19.66 14.86 3.55
CA ARG A 682 -20.60 14.90 2.42
C ARG A 682 -21.46 13.62 2.33
N ALA A 683 -20.91 12.48 2.73
CA ALA A 683 -21.63 11.21 2.80
C ALA A 683 -22.42 11.00 4.11
N HIS A 684 -22.41 11.98 5.02
CA HIS A 684 -23.07 11.93 6.33
C HIS A 684 -22.58 10.81 7.26
N PHE A 685 -21.29 10.47 7.18
CA PHE A 685 -20.62 9.57 8.14
C PHE A 685 -20.09 10.31 9.37
N ILE A 686 -19.84 11.61 9.22
CA ILE A 686 -19.44 12.51 10.30
C ILE A 686 -20.24 13.81 10.20
N SER A 687 -20.32 14.55 11.31
CA SER A 687 -21.07 15.81 11.43
C SER A 687 -20.43 16.98 10.71
#